data_AF-M6YAD6-F1
#
_entry.id   AF-M6YAD6-F1
#
_cell.length_a   1.000
_cell.length_b   1.000
_cell.length_c   1.000
_cell.angle_alpha   90.00
_cell.angle_beta   90.00
_cell.angle_gamma   90.00
#
_symmetry.space_group_name_H-M   'P 1'
#
loop_
_entity.id
_entity.type
_entity.pdbx_description
1 polymer ?
#
loop_
_entity_poly.entity_id
_entity_poly.type
_entity_poly.pdbx_seq_one_letter_code
_entity_poly.pdbx_strand_id
1 'polypeptide(L)'
;MNINKAQLILEAGFSRKADFVEIFEEETRSSSVSLRDRKIEQSFAGIDYGIGIRLIYGTDVLYAHTNNEDLEHLISLIDILADSRSAAKDKRQTLVLKGDLKTPSFSIHTIDPRKISPDQKLEILYRADKTARSVSSNIVQVSVSASDSVSRIGIYNSEGLSLEDLRVRSRFNINVTAEKEGERFVASENPGAKKGFEFFSDLPVEQLSKIAAERSLLMLSAGYIEGKKMPVVMGNGFGGVIFHEACGHPLETEAIRKKSSPFVDKLGKKIAQSCLTAIDDGTIPDSWGSINVDDEGTAPQKTILIENGILKNYLSDRVGAQEVGVERTGSARRESYMYAPVSRMRNTYIAAGKDSLDSMLSGIDYGLFAKKMGGGSVNPSTGEFNFSVEEGYVIRNGNIAEPVRGATLIGKGGRNSSKDKYGRKRFRTRCWDVWCGFWFCSGYSGTTFFKSGRNFSRRPFMNLDSSVEYVLGVCKKKDLDSFDLVASESKDVGIELFRKRVSNTELSNSRGIGIRLIRSGKPGYSYSEKLSEEALSQMVEDAISQSKISDPLDIDLPGPTELPKIEIRSYEESLESLGFEWLRSTGEKLDDLAWSVGGKIENVPYSYAGKTWNRFILANSNGLYHSEKSNLVSAGVALVATDGKTKKMGGYTRSGLDLNRIDPEFIVSTATERSLAFLGAKPVKSGSYPILLSNRISPQIFGMFSSPFSADNVQKGLSRLDGKVGSQIASQNWNVFCDPHVSDYPGSKLLDAEGILTNKKAIIENGILKTYLYNLESAKKAGVSPTGNAVRSYGGRVGTSFNNYVVPKGNQTLEELLKSVPECIYILKLEGGSGCSAVSGEISIGVQGVYYKNGNPIHPVDSITMNLNFFDLLFRIDGISNEYNDSYSSIKIPDILIREASIAG
;
A
#
# COMPACT_ATOMS: atom_id res chain seq x y z
N MET A 1 -26.50 -9.60 2.22
CA MET A 1 -27.61 -8.81 1.64
C MET A 1 -28.89 -9.66 1.71
N ASN A 2 -30.08 -9.08 1.63
CA ASN A 2 -31.30 -9.89 1.40
C ASN A 2 -31.36 -10.37 -0.05
N ILE A 3 -31.71 -11.64 -0.29
CA ILE A 3 -31.73 -12.24 -1.64
C ILE A 3 -32.67 -11.50 -2.63
N ASN A 4 -33.79 -10.95 -2.16
CA ASN A 4 -34.72 -10.17 -2.99
C ASN A 4 -34.10 -8.84 -3.44
N LYS A 5 -33.27 -8.23 -2.57
CA LYS A 5 -32.53 -6.99 -2.86
C LYS A 5 -31.43 -7.26 -3.89
N ALA A 6 -30.70 -8.37 -3.73
CA ALA A 6 -29.73 -8.83 -4.72
C ALA A 6 -30.39 -9.09 -6.08
N GLN A 7 -31.53 -9.82 -6.12
CA GLN A 7 -32.27 -10.06 -7.36
C GLN A 7 -32.66 -8.75 -8.07
N LEU A 8 -33.23 -7.77 -7.37
CA LEU A 8 -33.65 -6.50 -7.98
C LEU A 8 -32.49 -5.72 -8.61
N ILE A 9 -31.28 -5.82 -8.04
CA ILE A 9 -30.04 -5.23 -8.54
C ILE A 9 -29.52 -6.00 -9.77
N LEU A 10 -29.53 -7.34 -9.74
CA LEU A 10 -29.16 -8.18 -10.90
C LEU A 10 -30.11 -7.94 -12.10
N GLU A 11 -31.42 -7.83 -11.84
CA GLU A 11 -32.43 -7.50 -12.86
C GLU A 11 -32.24 -6.10 -13.46
N ALA A 12 -31.77 -5.13 -12.65
CA ALA A 12 -31.45 -3.80 -13.14
C ALA A 12 -30.28 -3.88 -14.14
N GLY A 13 -29.19 -4.59 -13.80
CA GLY A 13 -28.04 -4.77 -14.70
C GLY A 13 -28.40 -5.46 -16.02
N PHE A 14 -29.20 -6.53 -15.97
CA PHE A 14 -29.68 -7.20 -17.19
C PHE A 14 -30.62 -6.31 -18.03
N SER A 15 -31.44 -5.46 -17.42
CA SER A 15 -32.27 -4.49 -18.16
C SER A 15 -31.45 -3.48 -18.97
N ARG A 16 -30.15 -3.37 -18.69
CA ARG A 16 -29.17 -2.54 -19.40
C ARG A 16 -28.29 -3.34 -20.37
N LYS A 17 -28.64 -4.60 -20.65
CA LYS A 17 -28.00 -5.52 -21.62
C LYS A 17 -26.58 -5.96 -21.26
N ALA A 18 -26.22 -5.98 -19.98
CA ALA A 18 -25.02 -6.69 -19.52
C ALA A 18 -25.19 -8.20 -19.76
N ASP A 19 -24.17 -8.87 -20.31
CA ASP A 19 -24.17 -10.33 -20.51
C ASP A 19 -24.04 -11.08 -19.18
N PHE A 20 -23.35 -10.45 -18.22
CA PHE A 20 -23.20 -10.95 -16.85
C PHE A 20 -23.20 -9.79 -15.85
N VAL A 21 -23.89 -10.01 -14.74
CA VAL A 21 -24.03 -9.09 -13.59
C VAL A 21 -23.65 -9.84 -12.32
N GLU A 22 -22.92 -9.21 -11.42
CA GLU A 22 -22.47 -9.79 -10.15
C GLU A 22 -22.44 -8.74 -9.03
N ILE A 23 -22.78 -9.19 -7.83
CA ILE A 23 -22.75 -8.42 -6.57
C ILE A 23 -21.83 -9.17 -5.60
N PHE A 24 -20.85 -8.47 -5.06
CA PHE A 24 -19.95 -8.94 -4.01
C PHE A 24 -20.15 -8.07 -2.77
N GLU A 25 -20.84 -8.59 -1.76
CA GLU A 25 -20.97 -7.96 -0.44
C GLU A 25 -19.86 -8.46 0.49
N GLU A 26 -19.29 -7.57 1.27
CA GLU A 26 -18.34 -7.86 2.35
C GLU A 26 -18.80 -7.16 3.64
N GLU A 27 -19.06 -7.92 4.72
CA GLU A 27 -19.20 -7.36 6.07
C GLU A 27 -18.13 -7.90 7.01
N THR A 28 -17.55 -6.97 7.76
CA THR A 28 -16.25 -7.12 8.35
C THR A 28 -16.25 -6.31 9.74
N ARG A 29 -15.86 -6.88 10.92
CA ARG A 29 -15.43 -6.35 12.28
C ARG A 29 -14.15 -6.99 12.96
N SER A 30 -13.02 -6.29 13.15
CA SER A 30 -11.67 -6.87 13.39
C SER A 30 -11.02 -6.36 14.67
N SER A 31 -9.86 -6.90 15.05
CA SER A 31 -9.00 -6.25 16.04
C SER A 31 -7.51 -6.50 15.83
N SER A 32 -6.70 -5.64 16.43
CA SER A 32 -5.27 -5.84 16.63
C SER A 32 -4.83 -5.22 17.95
N VAL A 33 -3.90 -5.89 18.63
CA VAL A 33 -3.15 -5.35 19.76
C VAL A 33 -1.67 -5.37 19.41
N SER A 34 -0.95 -4.28 19.68
CA SER A 34 0.50 -4.19 19.54
C SER A 34 1.19 -3.62 20.78
N LEU A 35 2.35 -4.21 21.08
CA LEU A 35 3.24 -3.86 22.18
C LEU A 35 4.56 -3.37 21.59
N ARG A 36 5.04 -2.21 22.02
CA ARG A 36 6.40 -1.73 21.72
C ARG A 36 7.04 -1.29 23.03
N ASP A 37 8.22 -1.84 23.30
CA ASP A 37 9.01 -1.49 24.49
C ASP A 37 8.21 -1.55 25.81
N ARG A 38 7.44 -2.65 25.93
CA ARG A 38 6.51 -3.00 27.04
C ARG A 38 5.32 -2.06 27.24
N LYS A 39 5.15 -1.04 26.38
CA LYS A 39 3.99 -0.14 26.33
C LYS A 39 3.04 -0.55 25.21
N ILE A 40 1.77 -0.17 25.30
CA ILE A 40 0.75 -0.56 24.32
C ILE A 40 0.71 0.51 23.22
N GLU A 41 1.38 0.22 22.11
CA GLU A 41 1.49 1.14 20.97
C GLU A 41 0.15 1.28 20.25
N GLN A 42 -0.59 0.19 20.08
CA GLN A 42 -1.90 0.21 19.44
C GLN A 42 -2.82 -0.85 20.05
N SER A 43 -4.08 -0.47 20.24
CA SER A 43 -5.19 -1.40 20.40
C SER A 43 -6.35 -0.81 19.63
N PHE A 44 -6.90 -1.57 18.67
CA PHE A 44 -8.01 -1.12 17.85
C PHE A 44 -9.03 -2.24 17.62
N ALA A 45 -10.25 -1.80 17.33
CA ALA A 45 -11.20 -2.56 16.53
C ALA A 45 -11.66 -1.71 15.34
N GLY A 46 -12.39 -2.30 14.41
CA GLY A 46 -12.96 -1.57 13.28
C GLY A 46 -13.87 -2.43 12.42
N ILE A 47 -14.86 -1.80 11.79
CA ILE A 47 -15.91 -2.45 11.00
C ILE A 47 -15.84 -1.94 9.56
N ASP A 48 -15.17 -2.68 8.68
CA ASP A 48 -15.23 -2.40 7.24
C ASP A 48 -16.57 -2.93 6.68
N TYR A 49 -17.07 -2.34 5.59
CA TYR A 49 -18.28 -2.86 4.95
C TYR A 49 -18.42 -2.33 3.53
N GLY A 50 -18.86 -3.16 2.59
CA GLY A 50 -19.37 -2.63 1.34
C GLY A 50 -19.87 -3.66 0.34
N ILE A 51 -20.23 -3.13 -0.82
CA ILE A 51 -20.85 -3.83 -1.93
C ILE A 51 -20.14 -3.39 -3.21
N GLY A 52 -19.51 -4.34 -3.88
CA GLY A 52 -19.04 -4.19 -5.26
C GLY A 52 -20.09 -4.70 -6.24
N ILE A 53 -20.30 -3.98 -7.34
CA ILE A 53 -21.17 -4.36 -8.46
C ILE A 53 -20.31 -4.44 -9.72
N ARG A 54 -20.36 -5.59 -10.42
CA ARG A 54 -19.67 -5.83 -11.68
C ARG A 54 -20.68 -6.07 -12.80
N LEU A 55 -20.55 -5.31 -13.89
CA LEU A 55 -21.22 -5.57 -15.16
C LEU A 55 -20.17 -6.05 -16.17
N ILE A 56 -20.51 -7.04 -17.01
CA ILE A 56 -19.67 -7.50 -18.11
C ILE A 56 -20.45 -7.43 -19.42
N TYR A 57 -19.80 -6.92 -20.46
CA TYR A 57 -20.31 -6.85 -21.83
C TYR A 57 -19.26 -7.48 -22.76
N GLY A 58 -19.49 -8.70 -23.24
CA GLY A 58 -18.49 -9.51 -23.95
C GLY A 58 -17.30 -9.87 -23.07
N THR A 59 -16.23 -9.05 -23.11
CA THR A 59 -15.06 -9.12 -22.21
C THR A 59 -14.75 -7.79 -21.52
N ASP A 60 -15.51 -6.73 -21.84
CA ASP A 60 -15.40 -5.43 -21.19
C ASP A 60 -16.00 -5.49 -19.78
N VAL A 61 -15.28 -5.00 -18.78
CA VAL A 61 -15.68 -5.02 -17.37
C VAL A 61 -15.93 -3.60 -16.88
N LEU A 62 -17.10 -3.36 -16.29
CA LEU A 62 -17.45 -2.11 -15.62
C LEU A 62 -17.66 -2.40 -14.13
N TYR A 63 -17.09 -1.59 -13.25
CA TYR A 63 -17.11 -1.84 -11.81
C TYR A 63 -17.50 -0.58 -11.02
N ALA A 64 -18.34 -0.76 -10.00
CA ALA A 64 -18.62 0.25 -9.00
C ALA A 64 -18.56 -0.40 -7.62
N HIS A 65 -18.18 0.37 -6.61
CA HIS A 65 -18.20 -0.08 -5.23
C HIS A 65 -18.74 1.00 -4.29
N THR A 66 -19.44 0.59 -3.24
CA THR A 66 -19.96 1.52 -2.23
C THR A 66 -20.24 0.83 -0.91
N ASN A 67 -20.18 1.58 0.18
CA ASN A 67 -20.71 1.13 1.46
C ASN A 67 -22.10 1.70 1.79
N ASN A 68 -22.68 2.50 0.89
CA ASN A 68 -24.08 2.88 0.92
C ASN A 68 -24.95 1.72 0.40
N GLU A 69 -25.56 0.95 1.31
CA GLU A 69 -26.41 -0.17 0.90
C GLU A 69 -27.83 0.22 0.45
N ASP A 70 -28.20 1.50 0.31
CA ASP A 70 -29.54 1.86 -0.18
C ASP A 70 -29.83 1.30 -1.60
N LEU A 71 -31.06 0.84 -1.84
CA LEU A 71 -31.43 0.17 -3.09
C LEU A 71 -31.50 1.13 -4.28
N GLU A 72 -32.01 2.35 -4.10
CA GLU A 72 -32.06 3.33 -5.20
C GLU A 72 -30.64 3.78 -5.56
N HIS A 73 -29.75 3.92 -4.57
CA HIS A 73 -28.32 4.16 -4.79
C HIS A 73 -27.61 2.99 -5.52
N LEU A 74 -27.87 1.75 -5.13
CA LEU A 74 -27.26 0.57 -5.81
C LEU A 74 -27.79 0.40 -7.25
N ILE A 75 -29.04 0.80 -7.52
CA ILE A 75 -29.59 0.82 -8.88
C ILE A 75 -29.03 2.01 -9.69
N SER A 76 -28.86 3.19 -9.09
CA SER A 76 -28.29 4.33 -9.82
C SER A 76 -26.83 4.10 -10.21
N LEU A 77 -26.03 3.43 -9.37
CA LEU A 77 -24.69 2.96 -9.75
C LEU A 77 -24.73 2.05 -11.00
N ILE A 78 -25.70 1.15 -11.11
CA ILE A 78 -25.87 0.30 -12.32
C ILE A 78 -26.26 1.13 -13.53
N ASP A 79 -27.22 2.05 -13.41
CA ASP A 79 -27.64 2.89 -14.52
C ASP A 79 -26.49 3.76 -15.03
N ILE A 80 -25.69 4.35 -14.12
CA ILE A 80 -24.49 5.14 -14.45
C ILE A 80 -23.38 4.29 -15.09
N LEU A 81 -23.09 3.09 -14.55
CA LEU A 81 -22.13 2.17 -15.18
C LEU A 81 -22.54 1.85 -16.61
N ALA A 82 -23.82 1.54 -16.85
CA ALA A 82 -24.33 1.22 -18.18
C ALA A 82 -24.36 2.44 -19.13
N ASP A 83 -24.59 3.65 -18.63
CA ASP A 83 -24.53 4.88 -19.43
C ASP A 83 -23.11 5.18 -19.95
N SER A 84 -22.05 4.73 -19.25
CA SER A 84 -20.67 4.82 -19.77
C SER A 84 -20.45 4.04 -21.08
N ARG A 85 -21.34 3.09 -21.41
CA ARG A 85 -21.39 2.36 -22.69
C ARG A 85 -22.56 2.77 -23.59
N SER A 86 -23.30 3.82 -23.23
CA SER A 86 -24.49 4.31 -23.95
C SER A 86 -25.56 3.21 -24.19
N ALA A 87 -25.68 2.26 -23.26
CA ALA A 87 -26.54 1.11 -23.43
C ALA A 87 -28.03 1.49 -23.41
N ALA A 88 -28.85 0.91 -24.29
CA ALA A 88 -30.30 1.10 -24.28
C ALA A 88 -30.97 0.22 -23.20
N LYS A 89 -32.03 0.73 -22.56
CA LYS A 89 -32.79 0.02 -21.52
C LYS A 89 -33.94 -0.79 -22.12
N ASP A 90 -33.93 -2.10 -21.91
CA ASP A 90 -34.96 -3.04 -22.37
C ASP A 90 -35.98 -3.36 -21.26
N LYS A 91 -36.99 -4.18 -21.57
CA LYS A 91 -37.96 -4.67 -20.57
C LYS A 91 -37.24 -5.52 -19.51
N ARG A 92 -37.55 -5.25 -18.23
CA ARG A 92 -37.01 -5.98 -17.07
C ARG A 92 -37.26 -7.48 -17.22
N GLN A 93 -36.19 -8.26 -17.29
CA GLN A 93 -36.24 -9.72 -17.34
C GLN A 93 -36.18 -10.27 -15.92
N THR A 94 -37.12 -11.15 -15.54
CA THR A 94 -37.15 -11.74 -14.20
C THR A 94 -36.05 -12.79 -14.05
N LEU A 95 -35.29 -12.70 -12.97
CA LEU A 95 -34.22 -13.64 -12.63
C LEU A 95 -34.63 -14.48 -11.41
N VAL A 96 -34.19 -15.73 -11.37
CA VAL A 96 -34.40 -16.61 -10.21
C VAL A 96 -33.04 -17.07 -9.72
N LEU A 97 -32.61 -16.51 -8.59
CA LEU A 97 -31.42 -16.98 -7.87
C LEU A 97 -31.65 -18.41 -7.37
N LYS A 98 -30.70 -19.30 -7.63
CA LYS A 98 -30.73 -20.73 -7.28
C LYS A 98 -29.65 -21.02 -6.24
N GLY A 99 -30.02 -20.95 -4.97
CA GLY A 99 -29.11 -21.29 -3.88
C GLY A 99 -29.84 -21.83 -2.65
N ASP A 100 -29.38 -22.99 -2.17
CA ASP A 100 -29.62 -23.38 -0.78
C ASP A 100 -28.84 -22.41 0.12
N LEU A 101 -29.54 -21.52 0.81
CA LEU A 101 -28.95 -20.60 1.80
C LEU A 101 -28.51 -21.35 3.07
N LYS A 102 -27.49 -22.19 2.92
CA LYS A 102 -26.71 -22.71 4.06
C LYS A 102 -25.94 -21.53 4.66
N THR A 103 -26.40 -21.04 5.81
CA THR A 103 -25.66 -20.03 6.58
C THR A 103 -24.23 -20.53 6.82
N PRO A 104 -23.19 -19.81 6.37
CA PRO A 104 -21.81 -20.26 6.54
C PRO A 104 -21.49 -20.25 8.03
N SER A 105 -21.21 -21.44 8.57
CA SER A 105 -20.79 -21.63 9.95
C SER A 105 -19.29 -21.87 10.01
N PHE A 106 -18.68 -21.55 11.14
CA PHE A 106 -17.31 -21.94 11.41
C PHE A 106 -17.15 -23.47 11.42
N SER A 107 -15.92 -23.94 11.21
CA SER A 107 -15.54 -25.27 11.66
C SER A 107 -15.78 -25.38 13.17
N ILE A 108 -16.18 -26.56 13.65
CA ILE A 108 -16.48 -26.82 15.07
C ILE A 108 -15.27 -26.57 16.00
N HIS A 109 -14.07 -26.49 15.43
CA HIS A 109 -12.81 -26.24 16.15
C HIS A 109 -12.37 -24.77 16.16
N THR A 110 -13.02 -23.87 15.41
CA THR A 110 -12.57 -22.48 15.27
C THR A 110 -13.10 -21.59 16.40
N ILE A 111 -12.19 -20.98 17.16
CA ILE A 111 -12.48 -20.04 18.23
C ILE A 111 -12.66 -18.65 17.63
N ASP A 112 -13.92 -18.20 17.55
CA ASP A 112 -14.35 -16.91 17.04
C ASP A 112 -13.60 -15.72 17.70
N PRO A 113 -12.64 -15.06 17.02
CA PRO A 113 -11.77 -14.07 17.64
C PRO A 113 -12.50 -12.75 17.97
N ARG A 114 -13.72 -12.56 17.45
CA ARG A 114 -14.60 -11.39 17.74
C ARG A 114 -15.14 -11.42 19.19
N LYS A 115 -14.96 -12.53 19.91
CA LYS A 115 -15.40 -12.74 21.30
C LYS A 115 -14.25 -12.69 22.31
N ILE A 116 -13.02 -12.53 21.84
CA ILE A 116 -11.79 -12.54 22.64
C ILE A 116 -11.49 -11.12 23.12
N SER A 117 -11.13 -10.96 24.39
CA SER A 117 -10.80 -9.62 24.91
C SER A 117 -9.38 -9.18 24.49
N PRO A 118 -9.11 -7.86 24.40
CA PRO A 118 -7.76 -7.37 24.12
C PRO A 118 -6.70 -7.89 25.12
N ASP A 119 -7.09 -8.11 26.38
CA ASP A 119 -6.23 -8.64 27.45
C ASP A 119 -5.64 -10.02 27.11
N GLN A 120 -6.45 -10.91 26.53
CA GLN A 120 -6.01 -12.26 26.16
C GLN A 120 -4.98 -12.24 25.03
N LYS A 121 -5.06 -11.25 24.13
CA LYS A 121 -4.06 -11.02 23.07
C LYS A 121 -2.80 -10.37 23.66
N LEU A 122 -2.96 -9.44 24.59
CA LEU A 122 -1.87 -8.74 25.27
C LEU A 122 -0.96 -9.67 26.10
N GLU A 123 -1.50 -10.71 26.76
CA GLU A 123 -0.70 -11.70 27.49
C GLU A 123 0.35 -12.38 26.60
N ILE A 124 -0.05 -12.74 25.37
CA ILE A 124 0.84 -13.34 24.35
C ILE A 124 1.97 -12.37 23.97
N LEU A 125 1.68 -11.07 23.85
CA LEU A 125 2.69 -10.05 23.53
C LEU A 125 3.70 -9.86 24.67
N TYR A 126 3.25 -9.90 25.93
CA TYR A 126 4.16 -9.81 27.08
C TYR A 126 5.05 -11.05 27.23
N ARG A 127 4.53 -12.26 26.95
CA ARG A 127 5.35 -13.48 26.85
C ARG A 127 6.44 -13.35 25.78
N ALA A 128 6.09 -12.75 24.64
CA ALA A 128 7.02 -12.52 23.54
C ALA A 128 8.14 -11.50 23.87
N ASP A 129 7.82 -10.30 24.38
CA ASP A 129 8.83 -9.29 24.80
C ASP A 129 9.77 -9.85 25.87
N LYS A 130 9.19 -10.48 26.91
CA LYS A 130 9.95 -11.09 28.00
C LYS A 130 10.94 -12.13 27.49
N THR A 131 10.53 -12.96 26.54
CA THR A 131 11.38 -14.02 25.99
C THR A 131 12.47 -13.45 25.08
N ALA A 132 12.13 -12.57 24.15
CA ALA A 132 13.11 -11.93 23.26
C ALA A 132 14.21 -11.20 24.05
N ARG A 133 13.84 -10.43 25.08
CA ARG A 133 14.81 -9.71 25.93
C ARG A 133 15.60 -10.59 26.89
N SER A 134 15.15 -11.83 27.16
CA SER A 134 15.90 -12.77 28.00
C SER A 134 17.14 -13.35 27.31
N VAL A 135 17.26 -13.19 25.99
CA VAL A 135 18.37 -13.72 25.19
C VAL A 135 19.66 -12.89 25.36
N SER A 136 19.56 -11.56 25.46
CA SER A 136 20.73 -10.68 25.65
C SER A 136 20.34 -9.28 26.14
N SER A 137 21.21 -8.66 26.93
CA SER A 137 21.16 -7.23 27.27
C SER A 137 21.20 -6.31 26.05
N ASN A 138 21.73 -6.79 24.92
CA ASN A 138 21.85 -6.04 23.68
C ASN A 138 20.52 -5.94 22.90
N ILE A 139 19.46 -6.61 23.37
CA ILE A 139 18.10 -6.47 22.81
C ILE A 139 17.44 -5.19 23.33
N VAL A 140 17.78 -4.07 22.67
CA VAL A 140 17.31 -2.73 23.07
C VAL A 140 15.82 -2.52 22.82
N GLN A 141 15.27 -3.07 21.73
CA GLN A 141 13.85 -2.89 21.38
C GLN A 141 13.20 -4.19 20.91
N VAL A 142 11.93 -4.33 21.29
CA VAL A 142 11.02 -5.38 20.78
C VAL A 142 9.70 -4.72 20.42
N SER A 143 9.11 -5.13 19.30
CA SER A 143 7.77 -4.74 18.88
C SER A 143 7.00 -5.99 18.43
N VAL A 144 5.84 -6.24 19.03
CA VAL A 144 5.04 -7.47 18.86
C VAL A 144 3.59 -7.09 18.55
N SER A 145 2.90 -7.84 17.70
CA SER A 145 1.44 -7.69 17.52
C SER A 145 0.71 -9.00 17.25
N ALA A 146 -0.58 -9.00 17.59
CA ALA A 146 -1.52 -10.09 17.36
C ALA A 146 -2.81 -9.49 16.77
N SER A 147 -3.21 -9.96 15.59
CA SER A 147 -4.36 -9.43 14.83
C SER A 147 -5.19 -10.51 14.16
N ASP A 148 -6.47 -10.21 13.91
CA ASP A 148 -7.44 -11.17 13.36
C ASP A 148 -8.54 -10.54 12.49
N SER A 149 -9.03 -11.35 11.55
CA SER A 149 -10.15 -11.06 10.65
C SER A 149 -11.06 -12.27 10.46
N VAL A 150 -12.33 -12.01 10.13
CA VAL A 150 -13.44 -12.98 10.13
C VAL A 150 -14.43 -12.69 8.97
N SER A 151 -13.96 -12.32 7.79
CA SER A 151 -14.79 -11.69 6.75
C SER A 151 -16.02 -12.50 6.33
N ARG A 152 -17.20 -11.87 6.33
CA ARG A 152 -18.47 -12.43 5.86
C ARG A 152 -18.73 -11.95 4.44
N ILE A 153 -18.59 -12.85 3.46
CA ILE A 153 -18.70 -12.54 2.04
C ILE A 153 -20.04 -13.04 1.50
N GLY A 154 -20.70 -12.26 0.65
CA GLY A 154 -21.88 -12.67 -0.13
C GLY A 154 -21.65 -12.48 -1.62
N ILE A 155 -21.74 -13.56 -2.40
CA ILE A 155 -21.57 -13.54 -3.87
C ILE A 155 -22.91 -13.89 -4.51
N TYR A 156 -23.46 -12.97 -5.31
CA TYR A 156 -24.71 -13.15 -6.03
C TYR A 156 -24.50 -12.81 -7.50
N ASN A 157 -24.96 -13.64 -8.45
CA ASN A 157 -24.75 -13.37 -9.88
C ASN A 157 -25.93 -13.73 -10.80
N SER A 158 -25.86 -13.16 -11.99
CA SER A 158 -26.75 -13.32 -13.15
C SER A 158 -26.95 -14.77 -13.65
N GLU A 159 -26.00 -15.67 -13.41
CA GLU A 159 -26.11 -17.11 -13.74
C GLU A 159 -26.97 -17.87 -12.71
N GLY A 160 -27.40 -17.19 -11.64
CA GLY A 160 -28.22 -17.73 -10.57
C GLY A 160 -27.45 -18.05 -9.28
N LEU A 161 -26.14 -17.80 -9.22
CA LEU A 161 -25.34 -18.05 -8.01
C LEU A 161 -25.86 -17.19 -6.85
N SER A 162 -26.03 -17.83 -5.68
CA SER A 162 -26.25 -17.15 -4.41
C SER A 162 -25.47 -17.91 -3.34
N LEU A 163 -24.35 -17.35 -2.90
CA LEU A 163 -23.40 -17.98 -1.99
C LEU A 163 -23.03 -17.01 -0.86
N GLU A 164 -22.84 -17.52 0.35
CA GLU A 164 -22.16 -16.81 1.44
C GLU A 164 -20.95 -17.61 1.93
N ASP A 165 -19.85 -16.93 2.25
CA ASP A 165 -18.60 -17.49 2.79
C ASP A 165 -18.20 -16.78 4.09
N LEU A 166 -17.48 -17.47 4.97
CA LEU A 166 -17.02 -16.95 6.27
C LEU A 166 -15.54 -17.27 6.47
N ARG A 167 -14.70 -16.22 6.45
CA ARG A 167 -13.25 -16.31 6.24
C ARG A 167 -12.47 -15.86 7.48
N VAL A 168 -12.00 -16.81 8.28
CA VAL A 168 -11.19 -16.51 9.48
C VAL A 168 -9.71 -16.50 9.16
N ARG A 169 -8.98 -15.48 9.63
CA ARG A 169 -7.52 -15.39 9.61
C ARG A 169 -7.01 -14.77 10.90
N SER A 170 -5.87 -15.29 11.38
CA SER A 170 -5.16 -14.77 12.56
C SER A 170 -3.68 -14.67 12.24
N ARG A 171 -3.00 -13.63 12.74
CA ARG A 171 -1.58 -13.36 12.49
C ARG A 171 -0.85 -12.88 13.74
N PHE A 172 0.39 -13.33 13.89
CA PHE A 172 1.34 -12.84 14.88
C PHE A 172 2.54 -12.22 14.16
N ASN A 173 3.03 -11.10 14.68
CA ASN A 173 4.27 -10.47 14.25
C ASN A 173 5.14 -10.20 15.47
N ILE A 174 6.44 -10.47 15.34
CA ILE A 174 7.47 -9.95 16.24
C ILE A 174 8.63 -9.37 15.42
N ASN A 175 9.15 -8.24 15.87
CA ASN A 175 10.38 -7.63 15.39
C ASN A 175 11.28 -7.37 16.60
N VAL A 176 12.54 -7.79 16.52
CA VAL A 176 13.52 -7.66 17.60
C VAL A 176 14.74 -6.89 17.09
N THR A 177 15.05 -5.78 17.76
CA THR A 177 16.19 -4.92 17.47
C THR A 177 17.31 -5.20 18.45
N ALA A 178 18.45 -5.65 17.94
CA ALA A 178 19.71 -5.71 18.69
C ALA A 178 20.56 -4.46 18.42
N GLU A 179 21.34 -4.01 19.42
CA GLU A 179 22.30 -2.90 19.31
C GLU A 179 23.67 -3.28 19.88
N LYS A 180 24.75 -2.79 19.25
CA LYS A 180 26.12 -2.85 19.76
C LYS A 180 26.94 -1.71 19.17
N GLU A 181 27.66 -0.96 20.01
CA GLU A 181 28.60 0.09 19.58
C GLU A 181 27.96 1.15 18.64
N GLY A 182 26.65 1.37 18.76
CA GLY A 182 25.85 2.30 17.93
C GLY A 182 25.26 1.69 16.66
N GLU A 183 25.72 0.51 16.23
CA GLU A 183 25.06 -0.25 15.16
C GLU A 183 23.78 -0.94 15.67
N ARG A 184 22.77 -1.05 14.80
CA ARG A 184 21.51 -1.76 15.07
C ARG A 184 21.20 -2.76 13.96
N PHE A 185 20.60 -3.89 14.33
CA PHE A 185 20.02 -4.84 13.38
C PHE A 185 18.64 -5.30 13.83
N VAL A 186 17.69 -5.43 12.90
CA VAL A 186 16.31 -5.87 13.16
C VAL A 186 16.06 -7.20 12.47
N ALA A 187 15.55 -8.18 13.21
CA ALA A 187 15.06 -9.45 12.66
C ALA A 187 13.59 -9.65 13.05
N SER A 188 12.81 -10.35 12.20
CA SER A 188 11.36 -10.52 12.42
C SER A 188 10.87 -11.95 12.26
N GLU A 189 9.72 -12.29 12.86
CA GLU A 189 8.93 -13.48 12.53
C GLU A 189 7.45 -13.10 12.36
N ASN A 190 6.78 -13.70 11.37
CA ASN A 190 5.50 -13.20 10.82
C ASN A 190 4.42 -14.27 10.53
N PRO A 191 4.25 -15.34 11.34
CA PRO A 191 3.33 -16.43 11.05
C PRO A 191 1.86 -15.98 11.05
N GLY A 192 1.05 -16.61 10.21
CA GLY A 192 -0.40 -16.44 10.18
C GLY A 192 -1.07 -17.62 9.49
N ALA A 193 -2.33 -17.88 9.84
CA ALA A 193 -3.10 -19.01 9.33
C ALA A 193 -4.57 -18.64 9.10
N LYS A 194 -5.28 -19.48 8.33
CA LYS A 194 -6.73 -19.46 8.15
C LYS A 194 -7.43 -20.11 9.36
N LYS A 195 -7.12 -19.60 10.56
CA LYS A 195 -7.57 -20.07 11.88
C LYS A 195 -8.10 -18.90 12.71
N GLY A 196 -8.97 -19.19 13.67
CA GLY A 196 -9.39 -18.27 14.73
C GLY A 196 -8.36 -18.18 15.85
N PHE A 197 -8.81 -17.83 17.06
CA PHE A 197 -7.93 -17.59 18.21
C PHE A 197 -7.14 -18.84 18.66
N GLU A 198 -7.57 -20.05 18.25
CA GLU A 198 -6.78 -21.28 18.38
C GLU A 198 -5.38 -21.15 17.75
N PHE A 199 -5.21 -20.33 16.70
CA PHE A 199 -3.91 -20.01 16.10
C PHE A 199 -2.88 -19.55 17.13
N PHE A 200 -3.27 -18.65 18.03
CA PHE A 200 -2.37 -18.10 19.05
C PHE A 200 -2.14 -19.06 20.22
N SER A 201 -3.07 -20.00 20.43
CA SER A 201 -2.95 -21.05 21.44
C SER A 201 -1.97 -22.16 21.01
N ASP A 202 -1.97 -22.48 19.71
CA ASP A 202 -1.05 -23.44 19.08
C ASP A 202 0.37 -22.86 18.86
N LEU A 203 0.54 -21.53 18.97
CA LEU A 203 1.74 -20.84 18.49
C LEU A 203 2.94 -21.01 19.44
N PRO A 204 4.15 -21.40 18.96
CA PRO A 204 5.35 -21.49 19.78
C PRO A 204 5.99 -20.11 19.98
N VAL A 205 5.28 -19.21 20.68
CA VAL A 205 5.61 -17.79 20.89
C VAL A 205 7.02 -17.59 21.43
N GLU A 206 7.40 -18.36 22.46
CA GLU A 206 8.72 -18.32 23.07
C GLU A 206 9.84 -18.67 22.06
N GLN A 207 9.62 -19.71 21.24
CA GLN A 207 10.60 -20.16 20.24
C GLN A 207 10.78 -19.12 19.13
N LEU A 208 9.68 -18.56 18.60
CA LEU A 208 9.72 -17.52 17.58
C LEU A 208 10.41 -16.25 18.09
N SER A 209 10.11 -15.86 19.34
CA SER A 209 10.73 -14.70 19.99
C SER A 209 12.23 -14.88 20.20
N LYS A 210 12.65 -16.10 20.58
CA LYS A 210 14.05 -16.48 20.70
C LYS A 210 14.76 -16.48 19.34
N ILE A 211 14.18 -17.07 18.29
CA ILE A 211 14.74 -17.08 16.93
C ILE A 211 14.95 -15.66 16.39
N ALA A 212 13.99 -14.75 16.61
CA ALA A 212 14.12 -13.35 16.20
C ALA A 212 15.27 -12.64 16.94
N ALA A 213 15.40 -12.83 18.26
CA ALA A 213 16.48 -12.25 19.06
C ALA A 213 17.86 -12.83 18.73
N GLU A 214 17.97 -14.15 18.54
CA GLU A 214 19.24 -14.80 18.16
C GLU A 214 19.68 -14.37 16.75
N ARG A 215 18.76 -14.21 15.80
CA ARG A 215 19.09 -13.71 14.45
C ARG A 215 19.56 -12.26 14.48
N SER A 216 18.90 -11.36 15.23
CA SER A 216 19.32 -9.95 15.25
C SER A 216 20.70 -9.77 15.88
N LEU A 217 21.04 -10.51 16.93
CA LEU A 217 22.39 -10.55 17.52
C LEU A 217 23.44 -11.11 16.56
N LEU A 218 23.10 -12.18 15.81
CA LEU A 218 24.00 -12.81 14.85
C LEU A 218 24.31 -11.89 13.66
N MET A 219 23.29 -11.25 13.09
CA MET A 219 23.42 -10.36 11.92
C MET A 219 23.98 -8.98 12.27
N LEU A 220 23.74 -8.49 13.50
CA LEU A 220 24.46 -7.34 14.06
C LEU A 220 25.98 -7.59 14.10
N SER A 221 26.39 -8.84 14.33
CA SER A 221 27.80 -9.25 14.36
C SER A 221 28.37 -9.69 13.00
N ALA A 222 27.58 -9.60 11.92
CA ALA A 222 27.95 -10.10 10.60
C ALA A 222 28.72 -9.05 9.77
N GLY A 223 29.74 -9.50 9.02
CA GLY A 223 30.49 -8.65 8.11
C GLY A 223 29.70 -8.29 6.83
N TYR A 224 30.16 -7.29 6.08
CA TYR A 224 29.63 -7.03 4.74
C TYR A 224 30.25 -7.97 3.70
N ILE A 225 29.45 -8.44 2.74
CA ILE A 225 29.95 -9.18 1.58
C ILE A 225 30.18 -8.26 0.38
N GLU A 226 31.26 -8.51 -0.36
CA GLU A 226 31.61 -7.76 -1.57
C GLU A 226 30.56 -7.92 -2.68
N GLY A 227 30.04 -6.79 -3.18
CA GLY A 227 29.07 -6.75 -4.28
C GLY A 227 29.68 -7.17 -5.62
N LYS A 228 29.60 -8.47 -5.94
CA LYS A 228 30.08 -9.04 -7.22
C LYS A 228 29.20 -10.19 -7.70
N LYS A 229 29.30 -10.51 -8.99
CA LYS A 229 28.59 -11.64 -9.59
C LYS A 229 29.16 -12.98 -9.08
N MET A 230 28.39 -13.69 -8.26
CA MET A 230 28.75 -14.98 -7.66
C MET A 230 27.58 -15.99 -7.73
N PRO A 231 27.82 -17.29 -7.53
CA PRO A 231 26.76 -18.27 -7.27
C PRO A 231 25.99 -17.93 -6.00
N VAL A 232 24.67 -18.09 -6.03
CA VAL A 232 23.78 -17.91 -4.88
C VAL A 232 22.95 -19.18 -4.67
N VAL A 233 22.94 -19.70 -3.45
CA VAL A 233 22.00 -20.73 -2.99
C VAL A 233 20.95 -20.04 -2.11
N MET A 234 19.68 -20.33 -2.32
CA MET A 234 18.57 -19.72 -1.59
C MET A 234 17.98 -20.72 -0.59
N GLY A 235 17.61 -20.24 0.59
CA GLY A 235 16.90 -21.02 1.61
C GLY A 235 15.49 -21.41 1.20
N ASN A 236 14.90 -22.33 1.97
CA ASN A 236 13.48 -22.66 1.90
C ASN A 236 12.60 -21.46 2.32
N GLY A 237 11.31 -21.50 1.97
CA GLY A 237 10.44 -20.33 2.02
C GLY A 237 10.74 -19.31 0.91
N PHE A 238 11.89 -18.63 0.98
CA PHE A 238 12.19 -17.51 0.06
C PHE A 238 12.29 -17.92 -1.42
N GLY A 239 12.71 -19.15 -1.74
CA GLY A 239 12.64 -19.66 -3.11
C GLY A 239 11.23 -19.56 -3.74
N GLY A 240 10.18 -19.61 -2.92
CA GLY A 240 8.80 -19.35 -3.33
C GLY A 240 8.47 -17.88 -3.53
N VAL A 241 9.10 -16.96 -2.78
CA VAL A 241 8.89 -15.50 -2.90
C VAL A 241 9.47 -14.97 -4.21
N ILE A 242 10.71 -15.30 -4.56
CA ILE A 242 11.25 -14.94 -5.89
C ILE A 242 10.40 -15.55 -7.02
N PHE A 243 9.80 -16.72 -6.82
CA PHE A 243 8.88 -17.28 -7.81
C PHE A 243 7.56 -16.51 -7.90
N HIS A 244 6.93 -16.16 -6.77
CA HIS A 244 5.71 -15.34 -6.69
C HIS A 244 5.87 -14.03 -7.48
N GLU A 245 6.97 -13.34 -7.24
CA GLU A 245 7.26 -12.04 -7.82
C GLU A 245 7.72 -12.11 -9.29
N ALA A 246 8.73 -12.95 -9.60
CA ALA A 246 9.33 -12.99 -10.94
C ALA A 246 8.60 -13.92 -11.92
N CYS A 247 7.63 -14.72 -11.46
CA CYS A 247 6.85 -15.63 -12.29
C CYS A 247 5.36 -15.69 -11.95
N GLY A 248 4.96 -15.56 -10.68
CA GLY A 248 3.55 -15.64 -10.26
C GLY A 248 2.67 -14.57 -10.90
N HIS A 249 2.91 -13.28 -10.61
CA HIS A 249 2.19 -12.18 -11.26
C HIS A 249 2.28 -12.21 -12.81
N PRO A 250 3.46 -12.46 -13.44
CA PRO A 250 3.54 -12.68 -14.89
C PRO A 250 2.74 -13.87 -15.46
N LEU A 251 2.26 -14.80 -14.64
CA LEU A 251 1.44 -15.95 -15.06
C LEU A 251 -0.06 -15.78 -14.73
N GLU A 252 -0.46 -14.60 -14.26
CA GLU A 252 -1.86 -14.16 -14.18
C GLU A 252 -2.43 -13.81 -15.56
N THR A 253 -3.66 -14.23 -15.87
CA THR A 253 -4.31 -13.89 -17.14
C THR A 253 -4.47 -12.39 -17.37
N GLU A 254 -4.58 -11.58 -16.32
CA GLU A 254 -4.58 -10.11 -16.41
C GLU A 254 -3.28 -9.58 -17.08
N ALA A 255 -2.11 -10.14 -16.74
CA ALA A 255 -0.83 -9.77 -17.34
C ALA A 255 -0.61 -10.36 -18.75
N ILE A 256 -1.25 -11.51 -19.05
CA ILE A 256 -1.23 -12.13 -20.38
C ILE A 256 -2.12 -11.34 -21.36
N ARG A 257 -3.37 -11.02 -20.98
CA ARG A 257 -4.36 -10.36 -21.86
C ARG A 257 -3.98 -8.91 -22.20
N LYS A 258 -3.45 -8.16 -21.22
CA LYS A 258 -2.85 -6.83 -21.44
C LYS A 258 -1.50 -6.86 -22.18
N LYS A 259 -0.98 -8.06 -22.52
CA LYS A 259 0.30 -8.30 -23.20
C LYS A 259 1.53 -7.67 -22.53
N SER A 260 1.47 -7.50 -21.22
CA SER A 260 2.56 -6.95 -20.39
C SER A 260 3.51 -8.04 -19.86
N SER A 261 3.11 -9.31 -19.90
CA SER A 261 3.92 -10.44 -19.43
C SER A 261 4.95 -10.97 -20.46
N PRO A 262 6.16 -11.38 -20.04
CA PRO A 262 7.11 -12.11 -20.89
C PRO A 262 6.64 -13.53 -21.28
N PHE A 263 5.58 -14.06 -20.65
CA PHE A 263 5.06 -15.41 -20.88
C PHE A 263 3.93 -15.49 -21.92
N VAL A 264 3.58 -14.36 -22.57
CA VAL A 264 2.69 -14.35 -23.74
C VAL A 264 3.20 -15.33 -24.82
N ASP A 265 2.26 -16.13 -25.33
CA ASP A 265 2.46 -17.22 -26.28
C ASP A 265 3.50 -18.28 -25.85
N LYS A 266 3.70 -18.52 -24.54
CA LYS A 266 4.65 -19.53 -24.02
C LYS A 266 4.03 -20.84 -23.53
N LEU A 267 2.70 -21.01 -23.52
CA LEU A 267 2.07 -22.29 -23.16
C LEU A 267 2.67 -23.46 -23.95
N GLY A 268 2.94 -24.58 -23.26
CA GLY A 268 3.61 -25.76 -23.82
C GLY A 268 5.11 -25.61 -24.12
N LYS A 269 5.69 -24.41 -23.96
CA LYS A 269 7.10 -24.13 -24.28
C LYS A 269 7.97 -24.18 -23.03
N LYS A 270 9.24 -24.53 -23.21
CA LYS A 270 10.22 -24.54 -22.12
C LYS A 270 10.64 -23.12 -21.76
N ILE A 271 10.34 -22.70 -20.53
CA ILE A 271 10.66 -21.37 -19.99
C ILE A 271 11.70 -21.40 -18.86
N ALA A 272 11.96 -22.56 -18.26
CA ALA A 272 12.90 -22.72 -17.15
C ALA A 272 13.74 -24.02 -17.24
N GLN A 273 14.63 -24.23 -16.28
CA GLN A 273 15.41 -25.47 -16.18
C GLN A 273 14.52 -26.66 -15.80
N SER A 274 14.89 -27.86 -16.25
CA SER A 274 14.05 -29.06 -16.11
C SER A 274 13.99 -29.68 -14.71
N CYS A 275 14.53 -28.97 -13.71
CA CYS A 275 14.37 -29.27 -12.29
C CYS A 275 13.43 -28.30 -11.56
N LEU A 276 12.84 -27.34 -12.28
CA LEU A 276 11.81 -26.45 -11.75
C LEU A 276 10.41 -26.99 -12.09
N THR A 277 9.65 -27.31 -11.05
CA THR A 277 8.19 -27.50 -11.12
C THR A 277 7.57 -26.54 -10.11
N ALA A 278 6.60 -25.74 -10.54
CA ALA A 278 5.97 -24.70 -9.73
C ALA A 278 4.45 -24.83 -9.78
N ILE A 279 3.83 -24.70 -8.62
CA ILE A 279 2.44 -25.05 -8.36
C ILE A 279 1.80 -23.90 -7.58
N ASP A 280 0.54 -23.61 -7.89
CA ASP A 280 -0.33 -22.79 -7.04
C ASP A 280 -1.49 -23.64 -6.55
N ASP A 281 -1.74 -23.67 -5.24
CA ASP A 281 -2.70 -24.58 -4.63
C ASP A 281 -3.64 -23.83 -3.69
N GLY A 282 -4.95 -23.85 -4.00
CA GLY A 282 -5.97 -23.23 -3.15
C GLY A 282 -6.51 -24.11 -2.03
N THR A 283 -6.11 -25.39 -1.99
CA THR A 283 -6.82 -26.45 -1.25
C THR A 283 -6.13 -26.91 0.05
N ILE A 284 -4.93 -26.40 0.34
CA ILE A 284 -4.14 -26.79 1.50
C ILE A 284 -4.86 -26.37 2.80
N PRO A 285 -5.14 -27.28 3.76
CA PRO A 285 -5.77 -26.93 5.02
C PRO A 285 -5.01 -25.85 5.81
N ASP A 286 -5.75 -24.95 6.44
CA ASP A 286 -5.31 -23.84 7.31
C ASP A 286 -4.26 -22.85 6.76
N SER A 287 -3.70 -23.06 5.56
CA SER A 287 -2.74 -22.14 4.94
C SER A 287 -3.38 -20.79 4.56
N TRP A 288 -2.60 -19.72 4.71
CA TRP A 288 -3.07 -18.33 4.57
C TRP A 288 -3.72 -18.01 3.22
N GLY A 289 -3.16 -18.54 2.12
CA GLY A 289 -3.65 -18.34 0.75
C GLY A 289 -4.83 -19.24 0.37
N SER A 290 -5.23 -20.17 1.23
CA SER A 290 -6.35 -21.07 0.99
C SER A 290 -7.69 -20.39 1.19
N ILE A 291 -8.68 -20.88 0.44
CA ILE A 291 -10.03 -20.30 0.32
C ILE A 291 -11.07 -21.44 0.37
N ASN A 292 -12.34 -21.13 0.66
CA ASN A 292 -13.42 -22.12 0.54
C ASN A 292 -13.96 -22.15 -0.90
N VAL A 293 -14.05 -20.95 -1.49
CA VAL A 293 -14.44 -20.66 -2.87
C VAL A 293 -13.64 -19.43 -3.32
N ASP A 294 -13.39 -19.29 -4.62
CA ASP A 294 -12.85 -18.06 -5.19
C ASP A 294 -13.91 -16.96 -5.31
N ASP A 295 -13.47 -15.72 -5.54
CA ASP A 295 -14.35 -14.55 -5.46
C ASP A 295 -15.30 -14.40 -6.68
N GLU A 296 -15.28 -15.37 -7.61
CA GLU A 296 -16.27 -15.52 -8.69
C GLU A 296 -17.19 -16.75 -8.49
N GLY A 297 -17.10 -17.41 -7.33
CA GLY A 297 -17.90 -18.60 -7.01
C GLY A 297 -17.30 -19.93 -7.50
N THR A 298 -16.05 -19.94 -7.95
CA THR A 298 -15.38 -21.14 -8.48
C THR A 298 -14.65 -21.89 -7.35
N ALA A 299 -14.76 -23.23 -7.31
CA ALA A 299 -14.03 -24.02 -6.31
C ALA A 299 -12.50 -23.94 -6.50
N PRO A 300 -11.70 -23.84 -5.42
CA PRO A 300 -10.25 -23.85 -5.51
C PRO A 300 -9.70 -25.21 -5.96
N GLN A 301 -8.53 -25.20 -6.59
CA GLN A 301 -7.83 -26.42 -7.01
C GLN A 301 -6.30 -26.27 -6.93
N LYS A 302 -5.61 -27.35 -7.27
CA LYS A 302 -4.15 -27.42 -7.42
C LYS A 302 -3.76 -27.21 -8.89
N THR A 303 -3.23 -26.03 -9.21
CA THR A 303 -2.84 -25.63 -10.56
C THR A 303 -1.32 -25.80 -10.74
N ILE A 304 -0.91 -26.75 -11.58
CA ILE A 304 0.50 -26.87 -11.98
C ILE A 304 0.80 -25.79 -13.03
N LEU A 305 1.56 -24.76 -12.64
CA LEU A 305 1.92 -23.66 -13.52
C LEU A 305 3.11 -24.05 -14.41
N ILE A 306 4.18 -24.55 -13.81
CA ILE A 306 5.37 -25.03 -14.52
C ILE A 306 5.63 -26.49 -14.15
N GLU A 307 5.91 -27.34 -15.12
CA GLU A 307 6.26 -28.75 -14.93
C GLU A 307 7.59 -29.05 -15.63
N ASN A 308 8.61 -29.44 -14.87
CA ASN A 308 9.94 -29.77 -15.40
C ASN A 308 10.47 -28.71 -16.39
N GLY A 309 10.29 -27.43 -16.05
CA GLY A 309 10.71 -26.27 -16.83
C GLY A 309 9.79 -25.87 -18.00
N ILE A 310 8.71 -26.59 -18.26
CA ILE A 310 7.72 -26.32 -19.30
C ILE A 310 6.52 -25.57 -18.69
N LEU A 311 6.08 -24.49 -19.34
CA LEU A 311 4.87 -23.78 -18.93
C LEU A 311 3.62 -24.61 -19.30
N LYS A 312 2.81 -24.93 -18.30
CA LYS A 312 1.62 -25.78 -18.43
C LYS A 312 0.32 -24.99 -18.41
N ASN A 313 0.16 -24.08 -17.46
CA ASN A 313 -1.06 -23.31 -17.22
C ASN A 313 -0.74 -21.87 -16.77
N TYR A 314 -1.72 -20.99 -16.92
CA TYR A 314 -1.79 -19.69 -16.23
C TYR A 314 -2.67 -19.80 -14.97
N LEU A 315 -2.69 -18.75 -14.15
CA LEU A 315 -3.78 -18.50 -13.21
C LEU A 315 -4.86 -17.69 -13.95
N SER A 316 -6.12 -18.14 -13.90
CA SER A 316 -7.23 -17.61 -14.70
C SER A 316 -8.50 -17.35 -13.89
N ASP A 317 -8.98 -16.10 -13.98
CA ASP A 317 -10.35 -15.67 -13.71
C ASP A 317 -11.26 -15.86 -14.96
N ARG A 318 -12.54 -15.48 -14.86
CA ARG A 318 -13.55 -15.55 -15.93
C ARG A 318 -13.18 -14.78 -17.19
N VAL A 319 -12.73 -13.52 -17.06
CA VAL A 319 -12.51 -12.64 -18.21
C VAL A 319 -11.17 -12.97 -18.86
N GLY A 320 -10.16 -13.23 -18.04
CA GLY A 320 -8.88 -13.79 -18.44
C GLY A 320 -9.01 -15.12 -19.18
N ALA A 321 -9.87 -16.03 -18.71
CA ALA A 321 -10.14 -17.30 -19.39
C ALA A 321 -10.63 -17.09 -20.83
N GLN A 322 -11.59 -16.19 -21.00
CA GLN A 322 -12.23 -15.88 -22.27
C GLN A 322 -11.30 -15.13 -23.25
N GLU A 323 -10.49 -14.17 -22.78
CA GLU A 323 -9.57 -13.42 -23.64
C GLU A 323 -8.27 -14.17 -23.99
N VAL A 324 -7.80 -15.06 -23.11
CA VAL A 324 -6.55 -15.82 -23.29
C VAL A 324 -6.80 -17.21 -23.90
N GLY A 325 -8.03 -17.72 -23.82
CA GLY A 325 -8.40 -19.05 -24.34
C GLY A 325 -7.93 -20.19 -23.44
N VAL A 326 -8.16 -20.08 -22.13
CA VAL A 326 -7.77 -21.06 -21.10
C VAL A 326 -8.88 -21.31 -20.10
N GLU A 327 -8.84 -22.44 -19.39
CA GLU A 327 -9.83 -22.78 -18.36
C GLU A 327 -9.65 -21.95 -17.07
N ARG A 328 -10.78 -21.63 -16.41
CA ARG A 328 -10.77 -20.98 -15.07
C ARG A 328 -10.09 -21.87 -14.04
N THR A 329 -9.28 -21.28 -13.15
CA THR A 329 -8.46 -22.07 -12.20
C THR A 329 -8.87 -22.01 -10.74
N GLY A 330 -10.03 -21.44 -10.40
CA GLY A 330 -10.47 -21.32 -9.00
C GLY A 330 -9.59 -20.37 -8.18
N SER A 331 -9.11 -19.31 -8.83
CA SER A 331 -8.07 -18.40 -8.36
C SER A 331 -8.38 -16.94 -8.67
N ALA A 332 -9.65 -16.61 -8.98
CA ALA A 332 -10.08 -15.22 -9.04
C ALA A 332 -10.18 -14.66 -7.62
N ARG A 333 -9.48 -13.57 -7.31
CA ARG A 333 -9.48 -12.96 -5.98
C ARG A 333 -9.67 -11.45 -6.04
N ARG A 334 -10.28 -10.92 -4.98
CA ARG A 334 -10.31 -9.49 -4.66
C ARG A 334 -9.32 -9.17 -3.53
N GLU A 335 -9.03 -7.89 -3.37
CA GLU A 335 -8.39 -7.35 -2.15
C GLU A 335 -9.46 -6.99 -1.10
N SER A 336 -10.54 -6.33 -1.55
CA SER A 336 -11.78 -6.07 -0.81
C SER A 336 -12.95 -5.86 -1.80
N TYR A 337 -14.15 -5.57 -1.29
CA TYR A 337 -15.30 -5.10 -2.07
C TYR A 337 -15.03 -3.88 -2.99
N MET A 338 -13.91 -3.16 -2.80
CA MET A 338 -13.53 -2.02 -3.63
C MET A 338 -13.00 -2.41 -5.01
N TYR A 339 -12.67 -3.69 -5.23
CA TYR A 339 -11.95 -4.15 -6.42
C TYR A 339 -12.69 -5.25 -7.21
N ALA A 340 -12.66 -5.15 -8.54
CA ALA A 340 -13.04 -6.25 -9.41
C ALA A 340 -12.13 -7.48 -9.19
N PRO A 341 -12.65 -8.73 -9.34
CA PRO A 341 -11.85 -9.92 -9.14
C PRO A 341 -10.95 -10.15 -10.36
N VAL A 342 -9.72 -10.57 -10.10
CA VAL A 342 -8.72 -10.90 -11.12
C VAL A 342 -8.00 -12.18 -10.71
N SER A 343 -7.40 -12.88 -11.69
CA SER A 343 -6.52 -14.02 -11.42
C SER A 343 -5.42 -13.62 -10.44
N ARG A 344 -5.32 -14.30 -9.29
CA ARG A 344 -4.26 -14.10 -8.28
C ARG A 344 -3.82 -15.43 -7.68
N MET A 345 -2.62 -15.42 -7.13
CA MET A 345 -2.02 -16.55 -6.41
C MET A 345 -2.78 -16.91 -5.12
N ARG A 346 -2.69 -18.18 -4.74
CA ARG A 346 -3.23 -18.74 -3.48
C ARG A 346 -2.05 -19.15 -2.62
N ASN A 347 -1.74 -20.45 -2.49
CA ASN A 347 -0.47 -20.91 -1.92
C ASN A 347 0.45 -21.34 -3.08
N THR A 348 1.30 -20.43 -3.56
CA THR A 348 2.25 -20.72 -4.64
C THR A 348 3.59 -21.20 -4.08
N TYR A 349 4.11 -22.31 -4.62
CA TYR A 349 5.38 -22.91 -4.20
C TYR A 349 6.11 -23.59 -5.37
N ILE A 350 7.42 -23.73 -5.23
CA ILE A 350 8.23 -24.64 -6.04
C ILE A 350 8.15 -26.03 -5.39
N ALA A 351 7.86 -27.06 -6.17
CA ALA A 351 7.74 -28.43 -5.67
C ALA A 351 9.12 -29.03 -5.30
N ALA A 352 9.11 -29.97 -4.36
CA ALA A 352 10.31 -30.69 -3.92
C ALA A 352 11.03 -31.39 -5.08
N GLY A 353 12.36 -31.25 -5.10
CA GLY A 353 13.29 -31.81 -6.07
C GLY A 353 14.07 -33.00 -5.52
N LYS A 354 15.33 -33.15 -5.95
CA LYS A 354 16.14 -34.37 -5.70
C LYS A 354 17.59 -34.12 -5.26
N ASP A 355 18.00 -32.87 -5.00
CA ASP A 355 19.35 -32.56 -4.49
C ASP A 355 19.24 -32.09 -3.02
N SER A 356 20.20 -32.48 -2.17
CA SER A 356 20.33 -31.95 -0.80
C SER A 356 21.02 -30.59 -0.78
N LEU A 357 21.02 -29.91 0.39
CA LEU A 357 21.74 -28.64 0.58
C LEU A 357 23.22 -28.82 0.30
N ASP A 358 23.83 -29.83 0.92
CA ASP A 358 25.25 -30.16 0.79
C ASP A 358 25.62 -30.49 -0.66
N SER A 359 24.71 -31.15 -1.40
CA SER A 359 24.90 -31.42 -2.83
C SER A 359 24.80 -30.17 -3.72
N MET A 360 24.11 -29.10 -3.28
CA MET A 360 24.08 -27.83 -3.98
C MET A 360 25.27 -26.94 -3.60
N LEU A 361 25.67 -26.96 -2.33
CA LEU A 361 26.83 -26.23 -1.81
C LEU A 361 28.14 -26.79 -2.39
N SER A 362 28.34 -28.11 -2.40
CA SER A 362 29.61 -28.79 -2.74
C SER A 362 30.21 -28.44 -4.11
N GLY A 363 29.43 -27.84 -5.02
CA GLY A 363 29.91 -27.34 -6.31
C GLY A 363 30.41 -25.89 -6.31
N ILE A 364 30.42 -25.17 -5.18
CA ILE A 364 30.61 -23.71 -5.11
C ILE A 364 31.88 -23.37 -4.30
N ASP A 365 32.93 -22.93 -5.00
CA ASP A 365 34.21 -22.56 -4.39
C ASP A 365 34.11 -21.26 -3.57
N TYR A 366 33.37 -20.27 -4.10
CA TYR A 366 32.96 -19.05 -3.40
C TYR A 366 31.55 -18.63 -3.84
N GLY A 367 30.68 -18.22 -2.91
CA GLY A 367 29.33 -17.76 -3.20
C GLY A 367 28.57 -17.26 -1.97
N LEU A 368 27.25 -17.09 -2.09
CA LEU A 368 26.35 -16.64 -1.01
C LEU A 368 25.25 -17.68 -0.77
N PHE A 369 25.05 -18.07 0.49
CA PHE A 369 23.84 -18.75 0.95
C PHE A 369 22.90 -17.72 1.57
N ALA A 370 21.86 -17.34 0.82
CA ALA A 370 20.80 -16.45 1.27
C ALA A 370 19.73 -17.27 1.99
N LYS A 371 19.90 -17.48 3.30
CA LYS A 371 19.00 -18.29 4.13
C LYS A 371 17.67 -17.59 4.38
N LYS A 372 17.69 -16.27 4.60
CA LYS A 372 16.50 -15.42 4.72
C LYS A 372 16.72 -14.08 4.02
N MET A 373 15.64 -13.46 3.56
CA MET A 373 15.63 -12.25 2.76
C MET A 373 14.64 -11.24 3.33
N GLY A 374 14.97 -9.96 3.21
CA GLY A 374 14.10 -8.84 3.58
C GLY A 374 13.26 -8.36 2.40
N GLY A 375 12.91 -7.08 2.43
CA GLY A 375 12.11 -6.44 1.38
C GLY A 375 12.82 -6.38 0.02
N GLY A 376 12.01 -6.22 -1.03
CA GLY A 376 12.43 -6.11 -2.42
C GLY A 376 11.33 -5.53 -3.29
N SER A 377 11.57 -5.47 -4.60
CA SER A 377 10.59 -5.01 -5.60
C SER A 377 10.87 -5.61 -6.97
N VAL A 378 9.82 -5.79 -7.77
CA VAL A 378 9.87 -6.29 -9.15
C VAL A 378 9.05 -5.39 -10.06
N ASN A 379 9.50 -5.22 -11.30
CA ASN A 379 8.72 -4.62 -12.38
C ASN A 379 8.20 -5.73 -13.32
N PRO A 380 6.92 -6.11 -13.28
CA PRO A 380 6.40 -7.22 -14.08
C PRO A 380 6.53 -7.02 -15.60
N SER A 381 6.53 -5.76 -16.07
CA SER A 381 6.60 -5.41 -17.50
C SER A 381 8.02 -5.48 -18.08
N THR A 382 9.06 -5.35 -17.25
CA THR A 382 10.46 -5.52 -17.67
C THR A 382 11.08 -6.82 -17.18
N GLY A 383 10.56 -7.39 -16.09
CA GLY A 383 11.13 -8.51 -15.35
C GLY A 383 12.31 -8.14 -14.45
N GLU A 384 12.64 -6.85 -14.28
CA GLU A 384 13.72 -6.40 -13.39
C GLU A 384 13.33 -6.55 -11.91
N PHE A 385 14.27 -6.99 -11.07
CA PHE A 385 14.05 -7.23 -9.65
C PHE A 385 15.24 -6.80 -8.77
N ASN A 386 14.92 -6.43 -7.52
CA ASN A 386 15.85 -6.27 -6.41
C ASN A 386 15.27 -6.93 -5.14
N PHE A 387 16.09 -7.62 -4.34
CA PHE A 387 15.71 -8.15 -3.02
C PHE A 387 16.87 -8.10 -2.03
N SER A 388 16.64 -7.61 -0.82
CA SER A 388 17.65 -7.56 0.26
C SER A 388 17.79 -8.90 1.00
N VAL A 389 18.99 -9.20 1.51
CA VAL A 389 19.27 -10.40 2.33
C VAL A 389 19.14 -10.07 3.82
N GLU A 390 18.21 -10.72 4.55
CA GLU A 390 18.06 -10.57 6.02
C GLU A 390 19.02 -11.50 6.78
N GLU A 391 19.29 -12.70 6.23
CA GLU A 391 20.18 -13.68 6.84
C GLU A 391 21.03 -14.36 5.75
N GLY A 392 22.27 -13.90 5.59
CA GLY A 392 23.21 -14.37 4.58
C GLY A 392 24.45 -15.03 5.19
N TYR A 393 25.07 -15.95 4.44
CA TYR A 393 26.33 -16.60 4.80
C TYR A 393 27.21 -16.76 3.57
N VAL A 394 28.53 -16.61 3.71
CA VAL A 394 29.47 -16.94 2.63
C VAL A 394 29.50 -18.45 2.43
N ILE A 395 29.50 -18.91 1.18
CA ILE A 395 29.83 -20.28 0.81
C ILE A 395 31.33 -20.30 0.48
N ARG A 396 32.11 -21.17 1.13
CA ARG A 396 33.55 -21.35 0.87
C ARG A 396 33.85 -22.84 0.69
N ASN A 397 34.50 -23.21 -0.41
CA ASN A 397 34.87 -24.60 -0.74
C ASN A 397 33.72 -25.59 -0.50
N GLY A 398 32.50 -25.22 -0.92
CA GLY A 398 31.30 -26.02 -0.79
C GLY A 398 30.70 -26.15 0.62
N ASN A 399 31.11 -25.32 1.58
CA ASN A 399 30.60 -25.29 2.94
C ASN A 399 30.00 -23.92 3.28
N ILE A 400 29.01 -23.87 4.18
CA ILE A 400 28.56 -22.61 4.79
C ILE A 400 29.64 -22.14 5.76
N ALA A 401 30.05 -20.88 5.63
CA ALA A 401 31.10 -20.25 6.42
C ALA A 401 30.54 -19.06 7.22
N GLU A 402 31.20 -17.91 7.20
CA GLU A 402 30.84 -16.75 8.04
C GLU A 402 29.49 -16.10 7.65
N PRO A 403 28.72 -15.58 8.62
CA PRO A 403 27.52 -14.79 8.35
C PRO A 403 27.86 -13.43 7.72
N VAL A 404 27.02 -12.97 6.81
CA VAL A 404 27.19 -11.69 6.09
C VAL A 404 25.90 -10.92 5.87
N ARG A 405 26.00 -9.60 5.92
CA ARG A 405 24.91 -8.62 5.74
C ARG A 405 25.17 -7.67 4.56
N GLY A 406 24.17 -6.84 4.23
CA GLY A 406 24.28 -5.79 3.20
C GLY A 406 24.26 -6.29 1.75
N ALA A 407 23.86 -7.53 1.51
CA ALA A 407 23.70 -8.08 0.16
C ALA A 407 22.31 -7.78 -0.41
N THR A 408 22.26 -7.37 -1.68
CA THR A 408 21.03 -7.20 -2.46
C THR A 408 21.14 -7.99 -3.76
N LEU A 409 20.19 -8.91 -3.99
CA LEU A 409 20.09 -9.70 -5.20
C LEU A 409 19.37 -8.90 -6.29
N ILE A 410 20.11 -8.43 -7.29
CA ILE A 410 19.59 -7.73 -8.47
C ILE A 410 19.59 -8.63 -9.70
N GLY A 411 18.58 -8.49 -10.57
CA GLY A 411 18.48 -9.31 -11.77
C GLY A 411 17.33 -8.95 -12.71
N LYS A 412 17.18 -9.77 -13.77
CA LYS A 412 16.12 -9.61 -14.78
C LYS A 412 15.61 -10.96 -15.25
N GLY A 413 14.32 -11.22 -15.04
CA GLY A 413 13.60 -12.38 -15.54
C GLY A 413 13.55 -12.47 -17.07
N GLY A 414 13.19 -13.64 -17.60
CA GLY A 414 12.90 -13.83 -19.02
C GLY A 414 14.10 -13.89 -19.99
N ARG A 415 15.35 -13.66 -19.54
CA ARG A 415 16.53 -13.93 -20.40
C ARG A 415 16.71 -15.43 -20.62
N ASN A 416 16.42 -15.89 -21.85
CA ASN A 416 16.86 -17.20 -22.34
C ASN A 416 18.35 -17.41 -22.02
N SER A 417 18.67 -18.53 -21.38
CA SER A 417 20.03 -18.81 -20.88
C SER A 417 21.02 -19.02 -22.03
N SER A 418 21.74 -17.96 -22.43
CA SER A 418 22.91 -18.07 -23.27
C SER A 418 24.01 -18.87 -22.55
N LYS A 419 24.75 -19.68 -23.31
CA LYS A 419 25.91 -20.42 -22.78
C LYS A 419 27.00 -19.45 -22.34
N ASP A 420 27.72 -19.78 -21.28
CA ASP A 420 28.98 -19.10 -20.98
C ASP A 420 30.08 -19.49 -22.00
N LYS A 421 31.21 -18.79 -21.95
CA LYS A 421 32.37 -19.06 -22.83
C LYS A 421 33.11 -20.37 -22.51
N TYR A 422 32.67 -21.14 -21.52
CA TYR A 422 33.33 -22.38 -21.06
C TYR A 422 32.47 -23.64 -21.23
N GLY A 423 31.23 -23.50 -21.73
CA GLY A 423 30.35 -24.62 -22.05
C GLY A 423 29.80 -25.40 -20.84
N ARG A 424 30.02 -24.91 -19.61
CA ARG A 424 29.69 -25.64 -18.38
C ARG A 424 28.22 -25.39 -17.98
N LYS A 425 27.40 -26.46 -17.99
CA LYS A 425 26.00 -26.40 -17.52
C LYS A 425 25.92 -26.24 -16.00
N ARG A 426 26.01 -25.00 -15.49
CA ARG A 426 25.80 -24.67 -14.07
C ARG A 426 24.78 -23.54 -13.86
N PHE A 427 23.51 -23.94 -13.92
CA PHE A 427 22.45 -23.40 -13.06
C PHE A 427 21.72 -24.62 -12.48
N ARG A 428 21.80 -24.83 -11.16
CA ARG A 428 21.02 -25.83 -10.42
C ARG A 428 20.23 -25.12 -9.33
N THR A 429 18.91 -25.14 -9.46
CA THR A 429 17.97 -24.74 -8.42
C THR A 429 17.02 -25.91 -8.20
N ARG A 430 16.92 -26.43 -6.97
CA ARG A 430 16.01 -27.50 -6.55
C ARG A 430 15.52 -27.21 -5.13
N CYS A 431 14.24 -27.44 -4.85
CA CYS A 431 13.67 -27.42 -3.50
C CYS A 431 13.78 -28.81 -2.86
N TRP A 432 13.63 -29.05 -1.56
CA TRP A 432 12.92 -28.34 -0.46
C TRP A 432 11.42 -28.55 -0.38
N ASP A 433 10.97 -28.59 0.87
CA ASP A 433 9.60 -28.79 1.33
C ASP A 433 9.24 -27.72 2.38
N VAL A 434 7.93 -27.55 2.60
CA VAL A 434 7.28 -26.80 3.71
C VAL A 434 7.43 -25.27 3.75
N TRP A 435 6.26 -24.62 3.59
CA TRP A 435 5.75 -23.31 4.06
C TRP A 435 6.58 -22.02 3.86
N CYS A 436 5.88 -20.99 3.39
CA CYS A 436 6.34 -19.60 3.28
C CYS A 436 5.68 -18.72 4.37
N GLY A 437 6.43 -17.74 4.88
CA GLY A 437 5.88 -16.55 5.55
C GLY A 437 5.63 -15.40 4.56
N PHE A 438 5.70 -14.16 5.04
CA PHE A 438 5.53 -12.90 4.28
C PHE A 438 4.09 -12.65 3.77
N TRP A 439 3.76 -11.48 3.19
CA TRP A 439 3.75 -10.20 3.91
C TRP A 439 2.40 -9.48 3.72
N PHE A 440 2.34 -8.15 3.57
CA PHE A 440 1.10 -7.35 3.57
C PHE A 440 0.29 -7.42 2.26
N CYS A 441 -1.03 -7.61 2.37
CA CYS A 441 -1.96 -6.48 2.25
C CYS A 441 -3.18 -6.70 3.18
N SER A 442 -3.97 -5.65 3.39
CA SER A 442 -5.07 -5.60 4.38
C SER A 442 -6.46 -5.84 3.77
N GLY A 443 -7.45 -6.32 4.53
CA GLY A 443 -7.37 -6.72 5.94
C GLY A 443 -8.71 -7.22 6.49
N TYR A 444 -8.84 -7.17 7.82
CA TYR A 444 -10.12 -6.96 8.54
C TYR A 444 -11.30 -7.98 8.27
N SER A 445 -11.93 -8.54 9.33
CA SER A 445 -13.37 -8.25 9.49
C SER A 445 -14.18 -9.26 10.48
N GLY A 446 -15.52 -9.62 10.38
CA GLY A 446 -16.65 -9.70 11.45
C GLY A 446 -17.79 -10.81 11.39
N THR A 447 -19.00 -11.00 12.01
CA THR A 447 -20.01 -10.49 13.03
C THR A 447 -20.99 -11.65 13.53
N THR A 448 -21.82 -11.59 14.62
CA THR A 448 -23.06 -12.47 14.84
C THR A 448 -24.06 -12.07 15.99
N PHE A 449 -25.27 -12.71 16.05
CA PHE A 449 -26.55 -12.28 16.70
C PHE A 449 -27.08 -13.05 17.95
N PHE A 450 -28.13 -12.50 18.60
CA PHE A 450 -29.15 -13.23 19.40
C PHE A 450 -30.59 -12.87 18.97
N LYS A 451 -31.60 -13.69 19.34
CA LYS A 451 -33.01 -13.59 18.83
C LYS A 451 -33.99 -12.94 19.82
N SER A 452 -34.88 -12.07 19.30
CA SER A 452 -36.32 -12.07 19.66
C SER A 452 -37.15 -11.48 18.50
N GLY A 453 -38.39 -11.90 18.32
CA GLY A 453 -39.22 -11.53 17.16
C GLY A 453 -40.30 -10.49 17.48
N ARG A 454 -40.33 -9.39 16.71
CA ARG A 454 -41.47 -8.47 16.57
C ARG A 454 -41.53 -7.95 15.12
N ASN A 455 -42.72 -7.58 14.65
CA ASN A 455 -42.88 -6.97 13.33
C ASN A 455 -42.22 -5.59 13.29
N PHE A 456 -41.27 -5.38 12.38
CA PHE A 456 -40.61 -4.08 12.19
C PHE A 456 -41.27 -3.29 11.06
N SER A 457 -41.69 -2.06 11.38
CA SER A 457 -41.86 -1.01 10.39
C SER A 457 -40.50 -0.59 9.82
N ARG A 458 -40.46 -0.14 8.57
CA ARG A 458 -39.23 0.37 7.94
C ARG A 458 -38.75 1.62 8.68
N ARG A 459 -37.60 1.56 9.36
CA ARG A 459 -36.83 2.76 9.72
C ARG A 459 -36.09 3.27 8.46
N PRO A 460 -35.92 4.59 8.29
CA PRO A 460 -35.13 5.15 7.19
C PRO A 460 -33.64 4.86 7.37
N PHE A 461 -32.90 4.84 6.25
CA PHE A 461 -31.44 4.74 6.23
C PHE A 461 -30.80 6.01 6.81
N MET A 462 -29.71 5.88 7.57
CA MET A 462 -29.01 7.03 8.17
C MET A 462 -28.00 7.63 7.19
N ASN A 463 -27.96 8.96 7.11
CA ASN A 463 -26.91 9.67 6.38
C ASN A 463 -25.71 9.94 7.30
N LEU A 464 -24.64 10.56 6.79
CA LEU A 464 -23.42 10.75 7.60
C LEU A 464 -23.67 11.66 8.82
N ASP A 465 -24.42 12.75 8.66
CA ASP A 465 -24.75 13.67 9.75
C ASP A 465 -25.60 12.99 10.83
N SER A 466 -26.69 12.30 10.46
CA SER A 466 -27.54 11.61 11.45
C SER A 466 -26.84 10.41 12.09
N SER A 467 -25.86 9.80 11.41
CA SER A 467 -24.98 8.78 11.99
C SER A 467 -24.00 9.37 13.00
N VAL A 468 -23.46 10.56 12.75
CA VAL A 468 -22.64 11.31 13.72
C VAL A 468 -23.48 11.71 14.93
N GLU A 469 -24.67 12.29 14.73
CA GLU A 469 -25.61 12.60 15.82
C GLU A 469 -25.97 11.37 16.65
N TYR A 470 -26.18 10.21 16.00
CA TYR A 470 -26.42 8.94 16.68
C TYR A 470 -25.25 8.54 17.57
N VAL A 471 -24.01 8.55 17.06
CA VAL A 471 -22.80 8.21 17.83
C VAL A 471 -22.60 9.17 19.01
N LEU A 472 -22.76 10.47 18.81
CA LEU A 472 -22.74 11.47 19.89
C LEU A 472 -23.82 11.18 20.95
N GLY A 473 -25.02 10.78 20.51
CA GLY A 473 -26.15 10.42 21.35
C GLY A 473 -26.04 9.06 22.06
N VAL A 474 -25.19 8.14 21.58
CA VAL A 474 -24.80 6.91 22.28
C VAL A 474 -23.72 7.22 23.32
N CYS A 475 -22.69 8.00 22.97
CA CYS A 475 -21.59 8.33 23.87
C CYS A 475 -22.06 9.15 25.08
N LYS A 476 -23.00 10.09 24.90
CA LYS A 476 -23.64 10.84 26.00
C LYS A 476 -24.47 9.98 26.98
N LYS A 477 -24.69 8.69 26.68
CA LYS A 477 -25.36 7.72 27.57
C LYS A 477 -24.37 6.73 28.22
N LYS A 478 -23.07 6.90 27.97
CA LYS A 478 -22.00 6.07 28.52
C LYS A 478 -21.24 6.83 29.59
N ASP A 479 -20.73 6.08 30.55
CA ASP A 479 -19.76 6.53 31.55
C ASP A 479 -18.41 6.73 30.86
N LEU A 480 -18.11 7.98 30.47
CA LEU A 480 -16.93 8.41 29.71
C LEU A 480 -16.45 9.76 30.27
N ASP A 481 -15.13 9.98 30.28
CA ASP A 481 -14.53 11.24 30.72
C ASP A 481 -14.63 12.29 29.61
N SER A 482 -14.35 11.88 28.37
CA SER A 482 -14.45 12.70 27.15
C SER A 482 -14.48 11.81 25.90
N PHE A 483 -14.78 12.40 24.74
CA PHE A 483 -14.68 11.72 23.45
C PHE A 483 -14.57 12.70 22.28
N ASP A 484 -13.99 12.25 21.18
CA ASP A 484 -14.05 12.87 19.87
C ASP A 484 -14.31 11.83 18.78
N LEU A 485 -14.81 12.29 17.64
CA LEU A 485 -14.95 11.48 16.44
C LEU A 485 -14.53 12.29 15.21
N VAL A 486 -14.05 11.56 14.21
CA VAL A 486 -13.94 12.04 12.83
C VAL A 486 -14.83 11.20 11.94
N ALA A 487 -15.43 11.81 10.93
CA ALA A 487 -16.18 11.12 9.91
C ALA A 487 -15.83 11.68 8.53
N SER A 488 -15.94 10.86 7.49
CA SER A 488 -15.76 11.34 6.11
C SER A 488 -16.64 10.60 5.12
N GLU A 489 -16.94 11.26 4.01
CA GLU A 489 -17.49 10.68 2.79
C GLU A 489 -16.58 11.06 1.62
N SER A 490 -16.16 10.07 0.81
CA SER A 490 -15.51 10.30 -0.49
C SER A 490 -16.38 9.75 -1.63
N LYS A 491 -16.31 10.41 -2.79
CA LYS A 491 -16.94 9.97 -4.03
C LYS A 491 -15.96 10.19 -5.17
N ASP A 492 -15.45 9.10 -5.71
CA ASP A 492 -14.49 9.09 -6.82
C ASP A 492 -15.20 8.57 -8.07
N VAL A 493 -15.05 9.29 -9.19
CA VAL A 493 -15.61 8.88 -10.48
C VAL A 493 -14.53 9.04 -11.54
N GLY A 494 -14.08 7.94 -12.11
CA GLY A 494 -13.01 7.91 -13.10
C GLY A 494 -13.15 6.79 -14.12
N ILE A 495 -12.37 6.91 -15.19
CA ILE A 495 -12.24 5.87 -16.23
C ILE A 495 -10.76 5.68 -16.58
N GLU A 496 -10.42 4.44 -16.89
CA GLU A 496 -9.18 4.05 -17.57
C GLU A 496 -9.55 3.67 -19.01
N LEU A 497 -8.74 4.08 -19.99
CA LEU A 497 -8.87 3.62 -21.37
C LEU A 497 -7.61 2.92 -21.84
N PHE A 498 -7.79 1.83 -22.57
CA PHE A 498 -6.76 1.14 -23.33
C PHE A 498 -7.20 1.05 -24.78
N ARG A 499 -6.50 1.74 -25.70
CA ARG A 499 -6.81 1.75 -27.15
C ARG A 499 -8.24 2.20 -27.44
N LYS A 500 -8.63 3.36 -26.89
CA LYS A 500 -9.99 3.95 -26.86
C LYS A 500 -11.11 3.08 -26.28
N ARG A 501 -10.84 1.90 -25.73
CA ARG A 501 -11.85 1.13 -24.98
C ARG A 501 -11.72 1.46 -23.51
N VAL A 502 -12.83 1.71 -22.83
CA VAL A 502 -12.87 1.84 -21.36
C VAL A 502 -12.47 0.49 -20.76
N SER A 503 -11.23 0.40 -20.26
CA SER A 503 -10.60 -0.81 -19.72
C SER A 503 -10.89 -1.01 -18.24
N ASN A 504 -11.16 0.09 -17.53
CA ASN A 504 -11.71 0.10 -16.19
C ASN A 504 -12.65 1.32 -16.04
N THR A 505 -13.68 1.16 -15.22
CA THR A 505 -14.49 2.28 -14.73
C THR A 505 -14.40 2.23 -13.21
N GLU A 506 -14.19 3.38 -12.58
CA GLU A 506 -14.18 3.53 -11.14
C GLU A 506 -15.35 4.42 -10.71
N LEU A 507 -16.27 3.85 -9.93
CA LEU A 507 -17.17 4.62 -9.07
C LEU A 507 -16.95 4.17 -7.64
N SER A 508 -16.42 5.05 -6.80
CA SER A 508 -16.41 4.90 -5.35
C SER A 508 -17.58 5.68 -4.72
N ASN A 509 -18.08 5.18 -3.60
CA ASN A 509 -18.70 6.03 -2.59
C ASN A 509 -18.42 5.38 -1.23
N SER A 510 -17.42 5.90 -0.54
CA SER A 510 -16.95 5.43 0.77
C SER A 510 -17.35 6.41 1.87
N ARG A 511 -17.74 5.87 3.02
CA ARG A 511 -18.20 6.59 4.21
C ARG A 511 -17.71 5.91 5.47
N GLY A 512 -17.24 6.66 6.45
CA GLY A 512 -16.82 6.07 7.72
C GLY A 512 -16.88 7.03 8.89
N ILE A 513 -17.08 6.49 10.09
CA ILE A 513 -16.99 7.20 11.36
C ILE A 513 -15.95 6.50 12.24
N GLY A 514 -15.04 7.26 12.84
CA GLY A 514 -14.01 6.75 13.77
C GLY A 514 -14.02 7.54 15.07
N ILE A 515 -14.07 6.84 16.19
CA ILE A 515 -14.18 7.42 17.54
C ILE A 515 -12.88 7.23 18.35
N ARG A 516 -12.49 8.27 19.09
CA ARG A 516 -11.61 8.17 20.27
C ARG A 516 -12.45 8.54 21.48
N LEU A 517 -12.63 7.62 22.41
CA LEU A 517 -13.22 7.91 23.72
C LEU A 517 -12.18 7.77 24.82
N ILE A 518 -12.38 8.46 25.94
CA ILE A 518 -11.55 8.34 27.13
C ILE A 518 -12.45 7.91 28.29
N ARG A 519 -12.02 6.90 29.04
CA ARG A 519 -12.73 6.41 30.23
C ARG A 519 -11.74 6.02 31.32
N SER A 520 -11.94 6.53 32.53
CA SER A 520 -11.00 6.38 33.65
C SER A 520 -9.55 6.79 33.27
N GLY A 521 -9.42 7.85 32.46
CA GLY A 521 -8.15 8.37 31.95
C GLY A 521 -7.49 7.53 30.86
N LYS A 522 -8.15 6.49 30.32
CA LYS A 522 -7.59 5.60 29.28
C LYS A 522 -8.32 5.75 27.93
N PRO A 523 -7.61 5.79 26.80
CA PRO A 523 -8.22 5.98 25.48
C PRO A 523 -8.65 4.66 24.83
N GLY A 524 -9.81 4.66 24.18
CA GLY A 524 -10.32 3.59 23.33
C GLY A 524 -10.56 4.06 21.89
N TYR A 525 -10.17 3.24 20.92
CA TYR A 525 -10.30 3.56 19.48
C TYR A 525 -11.08 2.47 18.74
N SER A 526 -12.04 2.87 17.93
CA SER A 526 -12.77 2.00 17.00
C SER A 526 -13.34 2.82 15.84
N TYR A 527 -13.78 2.15 14.77
CA TYR A 527 -14.45 2.79 13.64
C TYR A 527 -15.49 1.88 12.98
N SER A 528 -16.36 2.46 12.15
CA SER A 528 -17.30 1.74 11.30
C SER A 528 -17.55 2.45 9.98
N GLU A 529 -17.44 1.70 8.89
CA GLU A 529 -17.96 2.03 7.56
C GLU A 529 -19.45 1.66 7.44
N LYS A 530 -19.91 0.70 8.24
CA LYS A 530 -21.33 0.34 8.32
C LYS A 530 -22.08 1.31 9.23
N LEU A 531 -22.97 2.12 8.64
CA LEU A 531 -23.73 3.17 9.32
C LEU A 531 -25.09 2.69 9.88
N SER A 532 -25.20 1.43 10.31
CA SER A 532 -26.41 0.94 11.00
C SER A 532 -26.37 1.24 12.50
N GLU A 533 -27.53 1.34 13.15
CA GLU A 533 -27.63 1.58 14.59
C GLU A 533 -26.84 0.55 15.42
N GLU A 534 -26.85 -0.71 14.98
CA GLU A 534 -26.16 -1.83 15.64
C GLU A 534 -24.65 -1.78 15.44
N ALA A 535 -24.18 -1.40 14.24
CA ALA A 535 -22.76 -1.28 13.93
C ALA A 535 -22.13 -0.06 14.63
N LEU A 536 -22.81 1.09 14.61
CA LEU A 536 -22.38 2.29 15.31
C LEU A 536 -22.45 2.13 16.84
N SER A 537 -23.45 1.41 17.36
CA SER A 537 -23.47 1.03 18.79
C SER A 537 -22.31 0.13 19.16
N GLN A 538 -22.02 -0.90 18.35
CA GLN A 538 -20.88 -1.78 18.58
C GLN A 538 -19.55 -1.02 18.56
N MET A 539 -19.35 -0.12 17.60
CA MET A 539 -18.13 0.70 17.50
C MET A 539 -17.79 1.39 18.83
N VAL A 540 -18.80 1.89 19.55
CA VAL A 540 -18.62 2.49 20.88
C VAL A 540 -18.28 1.43 21.94
N GLU A 541 -18.96 0.27 21.98
CA GLU A 541 -18.64 -0.81 22.92
C GLU A 541 -17.24 -1.41 22.70
N ASP A 542 -16.82 -1.54 21.44
CA ASP A 542 -15.51 -2.05 21.07
C ASP A 542 -14.41 -1.08 21.51
N ALA A 543 -14.61 0.23 21.33
CA ALA A 543 -13.71 1.26 21.85
C ALA A 543 -13.66 1.23 23.40
N ILE A 544 -14.79 1.07 24.10
CA ILE A 544 -14.84 0.85 25.56
C ILE A 544 -14.12 -0.45 25.98
N SER A 545 -14.03 -1.44 25.07
CA SER A 545 -13.23 -2.64 25.31
C SER A 545 -11.73 -2.38 25.15
N GLN A 546 -11.32 -1.63 24.12
CA GLN A 546 -9.91 -1.23 23.93
C GLN A 546 -9.39 -0.36 25.08
N SER A 547 -10.23 0.52 25.64
CA SER A 547 -9.82 1.45 26.71
C SER A 547 -9.48 0.78 28.05
N LYS A 548 -9.72 -0.54 28.20
CA LYS A 548 -9.34 -1.28 29.41
C LYS A 548 -7.82 -1.45 29.50
N ILE A 549 -7.20 -1.87 28.40
CA ILE A 549 -5.78 -2.22 28.40
C ILE A 549 -4.86 -1.02 28.18
N SER A 550 -5.27 -0.02 27.40
CA SER A 550 -4.41 1.08 26.94
C SER A 550 -3.71 1.87 28.06
N ASP A 551 -2.56 2.44 27.75
CA ASP A 551 -1.84 3.37 28.62
C ASP A 551 -2.66 4.68 28.81
N PRO A 552 -2.58 5.36 29.97
CA PRO A 552 -3.35 6.58 30.22
C PRO A 552 -3.07 7.72 29.22
N LEU A 553 -4.11 8.50 28.93
CA LEU A 553 -4.08 9.67 28.03
C LEU A 553 -4.66 10.90 28.72
N ASP A 554 -3.80 11.87 29.01
CA ASP A 554 -4.16 13.20 29.49
C ASP A 554 -4.15 14.18 28.31
N ILE A 555 -5.34 14.63 27.88
CA ILE A 555 -5.54 15.65 26.84
C ILE A 555 -6.75 16.52 27.15
N ASP A 556 -6.69 17.79 26.74
CA ASP A 556 -7.79 18.75 26.83
C ASP A 556 -8.40 18.95 25.42
N LEU A 557 -9.62 18.47 25.20
CA LEU A 557 -10.29 18.61 23.89
C LEU A 557 -10.79 20.06 23.69
N PRO A 558 -10.58 20.68 22.51
CA PRO A 558 -11.02 22.05 22.26
C PRO A 558 -12.55 22.18 22.17
N GLY A 559 -13.10 23.30 22.64
CA GLY A 559 -14.50 23.67 22.40
C GLY A 559 -14.69 24.36 21.04
N PRO A 560 -15.93 24.76 20.71
CA PRO A 560 -16.23 25.62 19.56
C PRO A 560 -15.35 26.88 19.56
N THR A 561 -14.75 27.19 18.40
CA THR A 561 -13.82 28.30 18.21
C THR A 561 -14.18 29.04 16.92
N GLU A 562 -14.06 30.37 16.90
CA GLU A 562 -14.29 31.16 15.68
C GLU A 562 -13.19 30.88 14.64
N LEU A 563 -13.58 30.60 13.40
CA LEU A 563 -12.64 30.32 12.31
C LEU A 563 -12.08 31.65 11.74
N PRO A 564 -10.76 31.74 11.50
CA PRO A 564 -10.17 32.95 10.94
C PRO A 564 -10.60 33.14 9.49
N LYS A 565 -10.79 34.40 9.08
CA LYS A 565 -11.23 34.79 7.74
C LYS A 565 -10.06 34.72 6.74
N ILE A 566 -9.66 33.50 6.41
CA ILE A 566 -8.58 33.17 5.47
C ILE A 566 -9.18 32.43 4.29
N GLU A 567 -8.92 32.92 3.08
CA GLU A 567 -9.41 32.30 1.84
C GLU A 567 -8.53 31.09 1.47
N ILE A 568 -9.13 29.90 1.48
CA ILE A 568 -8.48 28.65 1.07
C ILE A 568 -9.39 27.97 0.05
N ARG A 569 -8.95 27.90 -1.21
CA ARG A 569 -9.66 27.16 -2.26
C ARG A 569 -9.36 25.66 -2.10
N SER A 570 -10.27 24.95 -1.43
CA SER A 570 -10.29 23.48 -1.30
C SER A 570 -11.34 22.80 -2.19
N TYR A 571 -12.32 23.56 -2.67
CA TYR A 571 -13.53 23.10 -3.35
C TYR A 571 -13.90 24.06 -4.49
N GLU A 572 -14.38 23.50 -5.59
CA GLU A 572 -14.82 24.22 -6.80
C GLU A 572 -16.14 23.62 -7.30
N GLU A 573 -17.23 24.40 -7.28
CA GLU A 573 -18.58 23.91 -7.59
C GLU A 573 -18.72 23.47 -9.06
N SER A 574 -18.02 24.12 -9.98
CA SER A 574 -18.09 23.78 -11.41
C SER A 574 -17.65 22.33 -11.71
N LEU A 575 -16.79 21.74 -10.88
CA LEU A 575 -16.35 20.35 -11.04
C LEU A 575 -17.44 19.32 -10.69
N GLU A 576 -18.44 19.67 -9.88
CA GLU A 576 -19.56 18.75 -9.58
C GLU A 576 -20.37 18.44 -10.86
N SER A 577 -20.47 19.39 -11.80
CA SER A 577 -21.21 19.24 -13.07
C SER A 577 -20.58 18.26 -14.09
N LEU A 578 -19.30 17.93 -13.95
CA LEU A 578 -18.56 17.13 -14.93
C LEU A 578 -19.05 15.67 -14.96
N GLY A 579 -19.77 15.29 -16.03
CA GLY A 579 -20.26 13.94 -16.26
C GLY A 579 -19.29 13.02 -17.02
N PHE A 580 -19.76 11.82 -17.33
CA PHE A 580 -18.98 10.80 -18.08
C PHE A 580 -18.48 11.27 -19.43
N GLU A 581 -19.20 12.18 -20.09
CA GLU A 581 -18.76 12.74 -21.38
C GLU A 581 -17.47 13.55 -21.27
N TRP A 582 -17.24 14.28 -20.16
CA TRP A 582 -15.98 14.99 -19.93
C TRP A 582 -14.83 14.01 -19.65
N LEU A 583 -15.08 13.00 -18.80
CA LEU A 583 -14.11 11.94 -18.51
C LEU A 583 -13.69 11.22 -19.80
N ARG A 584 -14.67 10.83 -20.61
CA ARG A 584 -14.51 10.11 -21.86
C ARG A 584 -13.75 10.93 -22.91
N SER A 585 -14.22 12.14 -23.23
CA SER A 585 -13.56 12.99 -24.22
C SER A 585 -12.13 13.37 -23.83
N THR A 586 -11.87 13.59 -22.54
CA THR A 586 -10.50 13.82 -22.02
C THR A 586 -9.62 12.58 -22.16
N GLY A 587 -10.12 11.40 -21.77
CA GLY A 587 -9.39 10.14 -21.84
C GLY A 587 -9.13 9.65 -23.27
N GLU A 588 -10.10 9.81 -24.17
CA GLU A 588 -9.95 9.52 -25.60
C GLU A 588 -8.95 10.49 -26.25
N LYS A 589 -9.01 11.80 -25.95
CA LYS A 589 -8.03 12.78 -26.46
C LYS A 589 -6.61 12.48 -25.97
N LEU A 590 -6.45 12.01 -24.72
CA LEU A 590 -5.16 11.56 -24.18
C LEU A 590 -4.60 10.33 -24.91
N ASP A 591 -5.43 9.33 -25.24
CA ASP A 591 -5.00 8.14 -26.00
C ASP A 591 -4.68 8.51 -27.47
N ASP A 592 -5.51 9.34 -28.13
CA ASP A 592 -5.24 9.84 -29.49
C ASP A 592 -3.92 10.60 -29.59
N LEU A 593 -3.71 11.58 -28.70
CA LEU A 593 -2.47 12.34 -28.66
C LEU A 593 -1.28 11.41 -28.37
N ALA A 594 -1.39 10.49 -27.43
CA ALA A 594 -0.35 9.52 -27.08
C ALA A 594 0.07 8.63 -28.25
N TRP A 595 -0.88 8.13 -29.05
CA TRP A 595 -0.56 7.35 -30.26
C TRP A 595 -0.03 8.24 -31.41
N SER A 596 -0.46 9.50 -31.50
CA SER A 596 0.00 10.45 -32.53
C SER A 596 1.49 10.79 -32.44
N VAL A 597 2.10 10.66 -31.26
CA VAL A 597 3.55 10.85 -31.03
C VAL A 597 4.38 9.92 -31.91
N GLY A 598 3.92 8.67 -32.09
CA GLY A 598 4.57 7.65 -32.91
C GLY A 598 6.06 7.41 -32.57
N GLY A 599 6.87 7.23 -33.61
CA GLY A 599 8.33 7.12 -33.52
C GLY A 599 8.83 5.93 -32.69
N LYS A 600 9.09 6.16 -31.40
CA LYS A 600 9.60 5.16 -30.44
C LYS A 600 8.55 4.64 -29.45
N ILE A 601 7.34 5.20 -29.45
CA ILE A 601 6.26 4.71 -28.58
C ILE A 601 5.73 3.38 -29.14
N GLU A 602 5.80 2.32 -28.32
CA GLU A 602 5.39 0.96 -28.68
C GLU A 602 4.01 0.61 -28.12
N ASN A 603 3.66 1.15 -26.95
CA ASN A 603 2.38 0.90 -26.29
C ASN A 603 1.96 2.08 -25.41
N VAL A 604 0.65 2.32 -25.35
CA VAL A 604 -0.01 3.16 -24.34
C VAL A 604 -0.74 2.20 -23.40
N PRO A 605 -0.21 1.87 -22.20
CA PRO A 605 -0.86 0.90 -21.31
C PRO A 605 -2.19 1.40 -20.75
N TYR A 606 -2.32 2.71 -20.52
CA TYR A 606 -3.56 3.38 -20.16
C TYR A 606 -3.50 4.90 -20.41
N SER A 607 -4.65 5.50 -20.72
CA SER A 607 -4.98 6.88 -20.36
C SER A 607 -6.04 6.89 -19.25
N TYR A 608 -6.13 7.97 -18.48
CA TYR A 608 -7.03 8.10 -17.32
C TYR A 608 -7.59 9.52 -17.22
N ALA A 609 -8.86 9.62 -16.84
CA ALA A 609 -9.48 10.85 -16.37
C ALA A 609 -10.42 10.53 -15.19
N GLY A 610 -10.44 11.38 -14.17
CA GLY A 610 -11.24 11.17 -12.97
C GLY A 610 -11.44 12.43 -12.13
N LYS A 611 -12.47 12.42 -11.30
CA LYS A 611 -12.74 13.46 -10.31
C LYS A 611 -13.03 12.85 -8.94
N THR A 612 -12.63 13.55 -7.90
CA THR A 612 -12.82 13.18 -6.50
C THR A 612 -13.59 14.29 -5.79
N TRP A 613 -14.56 13.90 -4.96
CA TRP A 613 -15.24 14.76 -4.01
C TRP A 613 -15.06 14.19 -2.61
N ASN A 614 -14.77 15.03 -1.62
CA ASN A 614 -14.64 14.65 -0.22
C ASN A 614 -15.44 15.58 0.68
N ARG A 615 -15.91 15.02 1.80
CA ARG A 615 -16.37 15.76 2.97
C ARG A 615 -15.74 15.17 4.22
N PHE A 616 -15.25 16.03 5.10
CA PHE A 616 -14.77 15.69 6.43
C PHE A 616 -15.70 16.29 7.49
N ILE A 617 -15.82 15.62 8.64
CA ILE A 617 -16.54 16.07 9.83
C ILE A 617 -15.67 15.76 11.05
N LEU A 618 -15.55 16.71 11.96
CA LEU A 618 -14.95 16.55 13.28
C LEU A 618 -15.97 16.96 14.34
N ALA A 619 -16.16 16.14 15.38
CA ALA A 619 -17.03 16.48 16.51
C ALA A 619 -16.48 15.95 17.85
N ASN A 620 -16.79 16.61 18.97
CA ASN A 620 -16.33 16.15 20.29
C ASN A 620 -17.29 16.42 21.46
N SER A 621 -16.97 15.87 22.64
CA SER A 621 -17.73 15.99 23.87
C SER A 621 -17.89 17.42 24.38
N ASN A 622 -16.96 18.31 24.02
CA ASN A 622 -16.93 19.71 24.43
C ASN A 622 -17.76 20.61 23.48
N GLY A 623 -18.51 20.00 22.55
CA GLY A 623 -19.48 20.68 21.70
C GLY A 623 -18.93 21.20 20.39
N LEU A 624 -17.65 20.97 20.07
CA LEU A 624 -17.11 21.26 18.75
C LEU A 624 -17.86 20.42 17.70
N TYR A 625 -18.27 21.07 16.61
CA TYR A 625 -18.71 20.44 15.37
C TYR A 625 -18.17 21.25 14.20
N HIS A 626 -17.41 20.62 13.31
CA HIS A 626 -16.88 21.24 12.11
C HIS A 626 -17.06 20.30 10.93
N SER A 627 -17.34 20.85 9.75
CA SER A 627 -17.35 20.08 8.50
C SER A 627 -16.81 20.93 7.36
N GLU A 628 -15.93 20.32 6.57
CA GLU A 628 -15.31 20.91 5.39
C GLU A 628 -15.54 20.01 4.17
N LYS A 629 -15.55 20.62 2.98
CA LYS A 629 -15.60 19.92 1.69
C LYS A 629 -14.30 20.18 0.92
N SER A 630 -13.93 19.23 0.07
CA SER A 630 -12.95 19.44 -0.99
C SER A 630 -13.32 18.65 -2.24
N ASN A 631 -12.84 19.09 -3.40
CA ASN A 631 -12.91 18.30 -4.63
C ASN A 631 -11.72 18.59 -5.55
N LEU A 632 -11.51 17.74 -6.55
CA LEU A 632 -10.51 17.93 -7.59
C LEU A 632 -10.90 17.17 -8.87
N VAL A 633 -10.32 17.60 -9.99
CA VAL A 633 -10.19 16.81 -11.22
C VAL A 633 -8.77 16.32 -11.38
N SER A 634 -8.61 15.26 -12.17
CA SER A 634 -7.33 14.67 -12.52
C SER A 634 -7.38 13.98 -13.88
N ALA A 635 -6.29 14.02 -14.63
CA ALA A 635 -6.12 13.22 -15.84
C ALA A 635 -4.65 12.90 -16.09
N GLY A 636 -4.36 11.80 -16.79
CA GLY A 636 -3.00 11.32 -16.99
C GLY A 636 -2.87 10.24 -18.05
N VAL A 637 -1.63 9.95 -18.43
CA VAL A 637 -1.31 8.90 -19.41
C VAL A 637 0.04 8.24 -19.08
N ALA A 638 0.15 6.95 -19.41
CA ALA A 638 1.41 6.21 -19.37
C ALA A 638 1.80 5.75 -20.79
N LEU A 639 3.09 5.81 -21.09
CA LEU A 639 3.67 5.45 -22.39
C LEU A 639 4.84 4.49 -22.19
N VAL A 640 4.94 3.49 -23.07
CA VAL A 640 6.10 2.60 -23.18
C VAL A 640 6.86 2.93 -24.45
N ALA A 641 8.07 3.43 -24.30
CA ALA A 641 8.98 3.71 -25.40
C ALA A 641 10.04 2.61 -25.55
N THR A 642 10.55 2.42 -26.77
CA THR A 642 11.55 1.40 -27.11
C THR A 642 12.62 1.94 -28.06
N ASP A 643 13.85 1.42 -27.95
CA ASP A 643 14.91 1.58 -28.94
C ASP A 643 15.24 0.28 -29.69
N GLY A 644 14.36 -0.73 -29.55
CA GLY A 644 14.54 -2.08 -30.09
C GLY A 644 15.47 -2.98 -29.26
N LYS A 645 16.17 -2.42 -28.25
CA LYS A 645 17.05 -3.17 -27.33
C LYS A 645 16.57 -3.10 -25.88
N THR A 646 15.96 -1.98 -25.53
CA THR A 646 15.45 -1.62 -24.21
C THR A 646 14.03 -1.08 -24.33
N LYS A 647 13.23 -1.27 -23.28
CA LYS A 647 11.92 -0.63 -23.12
C LYS A 647 11.93 0.18 -21.84
N LYS A 648 11.34 1.37 -21.87
CA LYS A 648 11.19 2.25 -20.70
C LYS A 648 9.75 2.76 -20.63
N MET A 649 9.22 2.84 -19.42
CA MET A 649 7.88 3.37 -19.16
C MET A 649 7.98 4.72 -18.45
N GLY A 650 7.29 5.70 -19.00
CA GLY A 650 7.14 7.05 -18.45
C GLY A 650 5.68 7.46 -18.44
N GLY A 651 5.28 8.26 -17.46
CA GLY A 651 3.90 8.73 -17.34
C GLY A 651 3.84 10.04 -16.57
N TYR A 652 2.70 10.71 -16.74
CA TYR A 652 2.37 11.94 -16.05
C TYR A 652 0.87 12.02 -15.83
N THR A 653 0.51 12.54 -14.66
CA THR A 653 -0.86 12.84 -14.25
C THR A 653 -0.84 14.26 -13.69
N ARG A 654 -1.83 15.07 -14.06
CA ARG A 654 -2.05 16.40 -13.51
C ARG A 654 -3.41 16.42 -12.82
N SER A 655 -3.49 17.08 -11.68
CA SER A 655 -4.68 17.18 -10.86
C SER A 655 -4.84 18.61 -10.35
N GLY A 656 -6.04 18.96 -9.86
CA GLY A 656 -6.28 20.23 -9.17
C GLY A 656 -7.73 20.71 -9.26
N LEU A 657 -7.93 21.98 -8.86
CA LEU A 657 -9.22 22.67 -8.83
C LEU A 657 -9.50 23.54 -10.07
N ASP A 658 -8.50 23.77 -10.92
CA ASP A 658 -8.65 24.53 -12.17
C ASP A 658 -8.68 23.57 -13.36
N LEU A 659 -9.87 23.43 -13.95
CA LEU A 659 -10.13 22.55 -15.10
C LEU A 659 -9.28 22.90 -16.32
N ASN A 660 -8.94 24.18 -16.51
CA ASN A 660 -8.13 24.64 -17.65
C ASN A 660 -6.68 24.13 -17.60
N ARG A 661 -6.24 23.62 -16.44
CA ARG A 661 -4.91 23.02 -16.25
C ARG A 661 -4.90 21.53 -16.57
N ILE A 662 -6.06 20.91 -16.78
CA ILE A 662 -6.17 19.54 -17.31
C ILE A 662 -6.02 19.61 -18.84
N ASP A 663 -4.80 19.90 -19.28
CA ASP A 663 -4.38 20.06 -20.68
C ASP A 663 -3.76 18.74 -21.21
N PRO A 664 -4.46 18.00 -22.10
CA PRO A 664 -3.97 16.73 -22.64
C PRO A 664 -2.67 16.85 -23.44
N GLU A 665 -2.43 17.96 -24.13
CA GLU A 665 -1.24 18.20 -24.94
C GLU A 665 0.00 18.37 -24.06
N PHE A 666 -0.11 19.16 -22.98
CA PHE A 666 0.94 19.24 -21.94
C PHE A 666 1.13 17.90 -21.20
N ILE A 667 0.04 17.16 -20.94
CA ILE A 667 0.13 15.88 -20.23
C ILE A 667 0.87 14.83 -21.07
N VAL A 668 0.52 14.69 -22.35
CA VAL A 668 1.12 13.71 -23.27
C VAL A 668 2.57 14.07 -23.62
N SER A 669 2.89 15.34 -23.83
CA SER A 669 4.28 15.77 -24.07
C SER A 669 5.17 15.49 -22.85
N THR A 670 4.70 15.78 -21.64
CA THR A 670 5.40 15.45 -20.38
C THR A 670 5.56 13.95 -20.18
N ALA A 671 4.54 13.14 -20.48
CA ALA A 671 4.64 11.68 -20.44
C ALA A 671 5.64 11.14 -21.49
N THR A 672 5.66 11.73 -22.69
CA THR A 672 6.54 11.38 -23.80
C THR A 672 8.00 11.59 -23.42
N GLU A 673 8.36 12.79 -22.97
CA GLU A 673 9.69 13.13 -22.46
C GLU A 673 10.17 12.09 -21.43
N ARG A 674 9.34 11.82 -20.41
CA ARG A 674 9.63 10.86 -19.33
C ARG A 674 9.77 9.41 -19.78
N SER A 675 9.14 9.02 -20.89
CA SER A 675 9.25 7.67 -21.45
C SER A 675 10.53 7.50 -22.29
N LEU A 676 10.93 8.55 -23.01
CA LEU A 676 12.12 8.58 -23.86
C LEU A 676 13.41 8.81 -23.08
N ALA A 677 13.35 9.56 -21.97
CA ALA A 677 14.50 10.05 -21.21
C ALA A 677 15.55 8.99 -20.83
N PHE A 678 15.16 7.72 -20.64
CA PHE A 678 16.05 6.66 -20.19
C PHE A 678 16.34 5.59 -21.27
N LEU A 679 16.01 5.83 -22.54
CA LEU A 679 16.38 4.91 -23.62
C LEU A 679 17.89 4.97 -23.91
N GLY A 680 18.51 3.80 -24.10
CA GLY A 680 19.96 3.69 -24.27
C GLY A 680 20.80 4.04 -23.03
N ALA A 681 20.15 4.12 -21.84
CA ALA A 681 20.81 4.40 -20.57
C ALA A 681 21.88 3.34 -20.20
N LYS A 682 22.82 3.76 -19.36
CA LYS A 682 23.98 2.97 -18.90
C LYS A 682 24.34 3.36 -17.47
N PRO A 683 24.85 2.45 -16.63
CA PRO A 683 25.41 2.82 -15.34
C PRO A 683 26.64 3.74 -15.50
N VAL A 684 26.86 4.58 -14.48
CA VAL A 684 28.14 5.26 -14.27
C VAL A 684 29.05 4.38 -13.41
N LYS A 685 30.36 4.64 -13.41
CA LYS A 685 31.30 3.95 -12.54
C LYS A 685 30.96 4.24 -11.07
N SER A 686 30.87 3.20 -10.23
CA SER A 686 30.80 3.35 -8.77
C SER A 686 31.80 4.38 -8.21
N GLY A 687 31.32 5.34 -7.41
CA GLY A 687 32.10 6.47 -6.90
C GLY A 687 31.28 7.51 -6.12
N SER A 688 31.92 8.61 -5.74
CA SER A 688 31.27 9.78 -5.11
C SER A 688 30.96 10.84 -6.17
N TYR A 689 29.73 11.37 -6.19
CA TYR A 689 29.26 12.33 -7.19
C TYR A 689 28.43 13.46 -6.55
N PRO A 690 28.56 14.71 -7.03
CA PRO A 690 27.51 15.71 -6.85
C PRO A 690 26.22 15.22 -7.51
N ILE A 691 25.08 15.43 -6.87
CA ILE A 691 23.77 15.06 -7.41
C ILE A 691 22.83 16.26 -7.37
N LEU A 692 21.99 16.36 -8.39
CA LEU A 692 20.91 17.33 -8.45
C LEU A 692 19.59 16.55 -8.41
N LEU A 693 18.85 16.66 -7.31
CA LEU A 693 17.51 16.08 -7.20
C LEU A 693 16.55 16.96 -7.99
N SER A 694 15.85 16.40 -8.98
CA SER A 694 14.83 17.15 -9.72
C SER A 694 13.66 17.54 -8.82
N ASN A 695 13.06 18.72 -9.05
CA ASN A 695 11.82 19.17 -8.40
C ASN A 695 10.66 18.15 -8.54
N ARG A 696 10.74 17.24 -9.52
CA ARG A 696 9.84 16.08 -9.67
C ARG A 696 9.96 15.05 -8.53
N ILE A 697 11.16 14.87 -7.97
CA ILE A 697 11.50 13.81 -7.00
C ILE A 697 12.04 14.32 -5.66
N SER A 698 12.44 15.59 -5.54
CA SER A 698 12.73 16.23 -4.24
C SER A 698 11.52 16.12 -3.28
N PRO A 699 10.26 16.39 -3.68
CA PRO A 699 9.09 16.15 -2.83
C PRO A 699 8.95 14.70 -2.37
N GLN A 700 9.37 13.72 -3.19
CA GLN A 700 9.32 12.31 -2.84
C GLN A 700 10.38 11.96 -1.80
N ILE A 701 11.65 12.30 -2.05
CA ILE A 701 12.76 12.05 -1.11
C ILE A 701 12.48 12.71 0.24
N PHE A 702 12.32 14.03 0.30
CA PHE A 702 12.14 14.72 1.58
C PHE A 702 10.80 14.36 2.26
N GLY A 703 9.78 13.98 1.50
CA GLY A 703 8.52 13.46 2.03
C GLY A 703 8.71 12.15 2.83
N MET A 704 9.55 11.23 2.36
CA MET A 704 9.89 9.99 3.08
C MET A 704 10.56 10.25 4.44
N PHE A 705 11.26 11.38 4.59
CA PHE A 705 11.94 11.81 5.82
C PHE A 705 11.24 12.99 6.50
N SER A 706 9.93 13.12 6.34
CA SER A 706 9.11 14.13 7.03
C SER A 706 8.72 13.73 8.46
N SER A 707 8.66 12.42 8.76
CA SER A 707 8.23 11.89 10.06
C SER A 707 9.17 12.19 11.26
N PRO A 708 10.51 12.40 11.13
CA PRO A 708 11.38 12.78 12.24
C PRO A 708 11.06 14.15 12.86
N PHE A 709 10.33 15.01 12.14
CA PHE A 709 9.88 16.33 12.62
C PHE A 709 8.58 16.27 13.45
N SER A 710 7.95 15.10 13.57
CA SER A 710 6.79 14.90 14.46
C SER A 710 7.25 14.60 15.89
N ALA A 711 6.66 15.31 16.86
CA ALA A 711 6.91 15.08 18.28
C ALA A 711 6.52 13.66 18.73
N ASP A 712 5.54 13.02 18.08
CA ASP A 712 5.18 11.61 18.34
C ASP A 712 6.39 10.69 18.17
N ASN A 713 7.18 10.92 17.13
CA ASN A 713 8.33 10.08 16.78
C ASN A 713 9.53 10.42 17.64
N VAL A 714 9.73 11.69 17.98
CA VAL A 714 10.73 12.11 18.98
C VAL A 714 10.48 11.43 20.32
N GLN A 715 9.25 11.53 20.86
CA GLN A 715 8.86 10.94 22.16
C GLN A 715 8.86 9.41 22.17
N LYS A 716 8.85 8.75 21.01
CA LYS A 716 9.00 7.29 20.84
C LYS A 716 10.44 6.84 20.56
N GLY A 717 11.43 7.76 20.52
CA GLY A 717 12.82 7.43 20.17
C GLY A 717 13.03 7.06 18.70
N LEU A 718 12.10 7.45 17.82
CA LEU A 718 12.07 7.18 16.38
C LEU A 718 12.59 8.36 15.53
N SER A 719 13.26 9.34 16.14
CA SER A 719 13.83 10.51 15.45
C SER A 719 15.24 10.84 15.96
N ARG A 720 16.20 11.00 15.05
CA ARG A 720 17.54 11.54 15.34
C ARG A 720 17.54 13.06 15.61
N LEU A 721 16.39 13.72 15.52
CA LEU A 721 16.23 15.14 15.88
C LEU A 721 15.93 15.35 17.36
N ASP A 722 15.84 14.30 18.18
CA ASP A 722 15.64 14.45 19.63
C ASP A 722 16.72 15.33 20.27
N GLY A 723 16.29 16.21 21.18
CA GLY A 723 17.10 17.27 21.78
C GLY A 723 17.68 18.31 20.80
N LYS A 724 17.28 18.36 19.52
CA LYS A 724 17.88 19.28 18.52
C LYS A 724 17.16 20.60 18.30
N VAL A 725 16.05 20.88 18.97
CA VAL A 725 15.40 22.20 18.88
C VAL A 725 16.39 23.29 19.33
N GLY A 726 16.52 24.35 18.53
CA GLY A 726 17.53 25.40 18.69
C GLY A 726 18.93 25.05 18.15
N SER A 727 19.18 23.80 17.74
CA SER A 727 20.44 23.39 17.10
C SER A 727 20.41 23.59 15.58
N GLN A 728 21.57 23.87 14.98
CA GLN A 728 21.74 23.76 13.53
C GLN A 728 21.73 22.28 13.11
N ILE A 729 20.86 21.94 12.15
CA ILE A 729 20.66 20.58 11.60
C ILE A 729 20.81 20.53 10.07
N ALA A 730 21.14 21.65 9.43
CA ALA A 730 21.26 21.78 7.97
C ALA A 730 22.21 22.91 7.57
N SER A 731 22.48 23.05 6.26
CA SER A 731 23.07 24.23 5.64
C SER A 731 22.24 25.50 5.94
N GLN A 732 22.89 26.66 6.04
CA GLN A 732 22.21 27.93 6.36
C GLN A 732 21.22 28.42 5.28
N ASN A 733 21.38 27.98 4.04
CA ASN A 733 20.42 28.21 2.96
C ASN A 733 19.12 27.38 3.10
N TRP A 734 19.12 26.34 3.96
CA TRP A 734 17.99 25.42 4.09
C TRP A 734 16.91 25.95 5.04
N ASN A 735 15.69 26.01 4.53
CA ASN A 735 14.51 26.52 5.22
C ASN A 735 13.31 25.62 4.91
N VAL A 736 12.51 25.28 5.91
CA VAL A 736 11.34 24.39 5.80
C VAL A 736 10.20 24.98 6.59
N PHE A 737 9.07 25.20 5.93
CA PHE A 737 7.84 25.70 6.52
C PHE A 737 6.75 24.62 6.53
N CYS A 738 5.93 24.65 7.58
CA CYS A 738 4.65 23.98 7.62
C CYS A 738 3.56 25.04 7.44
N ASP A 739 2.98 25.12 6.24
CA ASP A 739 2.11 26.23 5.83
C ASP A 739 0.68 25.74 5.49
N PRO A 740 -0.31 25.91 6.37
CA PRO A 740 -1.68 25.40 6.18
C PRO A 740 -2.60 26.32 5.37
N HIS A 741 -2.13 27.50 4.96
CA HIS A 741 -2.99 28.59 4.44
C HIS A 741 -2.64 28.95 2.99
N VAL A 742 -2.30 27.94 2.17
CA VAL A 742 -1.95 28.13 0.76
C VAL A 742 -3.10 27.69 -0.14
N SER A 743 -3.59 28.56 -1.02
CA SER A 743 -4.67 28.21 -1.98
C SER A 743 -4.23 27.09 -2.93
N ASP A 744 -5.20 26.26 -3.34
CA ASP A 744 -5.02 25.17 -4.31
C ASP A 744 -3.95 24.13 -3.90
N TYR A 745 -3.73 23.95 -2.59
CA TYR A 745 -2.83 22.93 -2.01
C TYR A 745 -3.66 21.94 -1.15
N PRO A 746 -3.54 20.61 -1.35
CA PRO A 746 -4.42 19.63 -0.72
C PRO A 746 -4.23 19.44 0.80
N GLY A 747 -3.18 20.01 1.40
CA GLY A 747 -2.96 19.99 2.85
C GLY A 747 -3.45 21.23 3.58
N SER A 748 -4.05 22.20 2.88
CA SER A 748 -4.53 23.47 3.44
C SER A 748 -5.91 23.31 4.08
N LYS A 749 -6.03 23.75 5.34
CA LYS A 749 -7.24 23.63 6.18
C LYS A 749 -7.15 24.55 7.40
N LEU A 750 -8.29 24.96 7.95
CA LEU A 750 -8.34 25.92 9.09
C LEU A 750 -8.24 25.25 10.47
N LEU A 751 -8.68 24.00 10.60
CA LEU A 751 -8.55 23.18 11.80
C LEU A 751 -7.74 21.92 11.52
N ASP A 752 -7.08 21.39 12.54
CA ASP A 752 -6.48 20.05 12.50
C ASP A 752 -7.47 18.94 12.90
N ALA A 753 -7.04 17.69 12.86
CA ALA A 753 -7.92 16.54 13.13
C ALA A 753 -8.27 16.33 14.63
N GLU A 754 -7.85 17.23 15.51
CA GLU A 754 -8.31 17.31 16.91
C GLU A 754 -9.08 18.60 17.21
N GLY A 755 -9.13 19.55 16.27
CA GLY A 755 -9.87 20.80 16.40
C GLY A 755 -9.01 22.01 16.79
N ILE A 756 -7.69 21.91 16.62
CA ILE A 756 -6.77 23.01 16.88
C ILE A 756 -6.62 23.88 15.63
N LEU A 757 -6.70 25.21 15.80
CA LEU A 757 -6.48 26.18 14.72
C LEU A 757 -5.09 26.00 14.10
N THR A 758 -5.05 25.97 12.77
CA THR A 758 -3.80 25.83 12.03
C THR A 758 -3.13 27.20 11.84
N ASN A 759 -1.80 27.22 11.82
CA ASN A 759 -1.01 28.41 11.50
C ASN A 759 0.25 28.08 10.70
N LYS A 760 0.75 29.05 9.93
CA LYS A 760 2.06 28.95 9.27
C LYS A 760 3.18 28.91 10.32
N LYS A 761 4.13 27.99 10.14
CA LYS A 761 5.25 27.76 11.06
C LYS A 761 6.56 27.54 10.30
N ALA A 762 7.65 28.12 10.80
CA ALA A 762 8.99 27.66 10.44
C ALA A 762 9.32 26.39 11.24
N ILE A 763 9.76 25.34 10.54
CA ILE A 763 10.25 24.09 11.15
C ILE A 763 11.77 24.06 11.10
N ILE A 764 12.37 24.44 9.96
CA ILE A 764 13.77 24.79 9.84
C ILE A 764 13.88 26.23 9.33
N GLU A 765 14.72 27.05 9.96
CA GLU A 765 14.99 28.42 9.53
C GLU A 765 16.49 28.69 9.66
N ASN A 766 17.13 29.17 8.59
CA ASN A 766 18.58 29.34 8.46
C ASN A 766 19.38 28.09 8.89
N GLY A 767 18.86 26.90 8.55
CA GLY A 767 19.40 25.60 8.94
C GLY A 767 19.19 25.17 10.41
N ILE A 768 18.51 25.98 11.24
CA ILE A 768 18.24 25.71 12.66
C ILE A 768 16.85 25.08 12.84
N LEU A 769 16.75 23.99 13.60
CA LEU A 769 15.46 23.37 13.95
C LEU A 769 14.70 24.26 14.94
N LYS A 770 13.53 24.77 14.54
CA LYS A 770 12.76 25.76 15.32
C LYS A 770 11.73 25.13 16.24
N THR A 771 11.08 24.04 15.81
CA THR A 771 10.09 23.28 16.59
C THR A 771 9.87 21.91 15.95
N TYR A 772 9.33 20.97 16.73
CA TYR A 772 8.61 19.82 16.16
C TYR A 772 7.18 20.22 15.81
N LEU A 773 6.48 19.33 15.11
CA LEU A 773 5.03 19.36 14.93
C LEU A 773 4.36 18.62 16.11
N TYR A 774 3.25 19.13 16.64
CA TYR A 774 2.55 18.54 17.79
C TYR A 774 1.03 18.40 17.60
N ASN A 775 0.49 17.29 18.10
CA ASN A 775 -0.92 17.05 18.43
C ASN A 775 -1.15 17.30 19.95
N LEU A 776 -2.38 17.14 20.45
CA LEU A 776 -2.72 17.33 21.88
C LEU A 776 -1.85 16.48 22.82
N GLU A 777 -1.73 15.18 22.54
CA GLU A 777 -1.02 14.22 23.39
C GLU A 777 0.47 14.56 23.51
N SER A 778 1.13 14.78 22.38
CA SER A 778 2.55 15.10 22.31
C SER A 778 2.86 16.51 22.84
N ALA A 779 1.96 17.48 22.64
CA ALA A 779 2.07 18.83 23.20
C ALA A 779 2.02 18.81 24.73
N LYS A 780 1.00 18.15 25.31
CA LYS A 780 0.84 17.98 26.76
C LYS A 780 2.08 17.33 27.38
N LYS A 781 2.57 16.23 26.78
CA LYS A 781 3.79 15.52 27.20
C LYS A 781 5.08 16.35 27.15
N ALA A 782 5.14 17.35 26.27
CA ALA A 782 6.29 18.26 26.15
C ALA A 782 6.12 19.58 26.91
N GLY A 783 4.96 19.84 27.53
CA GLY A 783 4.69 21.10 28.23
C GLY A 783 4.54 22.32 27.30
N VAL A 784 4.10 22.10 26.05
CA VAL A 784 3.93 23.15 25.02
C VAL A 784 2.51 23.18 24.48
N SER A 785 2.16 24.21 23.70
CA SER A 785 0.90 24.26 22.96
C SER A 785 0.89 23.32 21.75
N PRO A 786 -0.26 22.70 21.40
CA PRO A 786 -0.42 21.97 20.15
C PRO A 786 -0.29 22.91 18.95
N THR A 787 0.10 22.39 17.78
CA THR A 787 0.48 23.24 16.64
C THR A 787 -0.49 23.20 15.46
N GLY A 788 -1.69 22.64 15.58
CA GLY A 788 -2.59 22.50 14.43
C GLY A 788 -2.07 21.50 13.39
N ASN A 789 -1.46 20.41 13.86
CA ASN A 789 -0.78 19.39 13.05
C ASN A 789 -1.27 17.96 13.30
N ALA A 790 -2.38 17.77 14.03
CA ALA A 790 -3.04 16.47 14.11
C ALA A 790 -3.66 16.07 12.76
N VAL A 791 -3.48 14.81 12.41
CA VAL A 791 -4.07 14.13 11.25
C VAL A 791 -4.65 12.78 11.65
N ARG A 792 -5.78 12.44 11.01
CA ARG A 792 -6.56 11.24 11.32
C ARG A 792 -7.54 10.92 10.20
N SER A 793 -7.67 9.65 9.84
CA SER A 793 -8.80 9.10 9.07
C SER A 793 -9.76 8.36 10.03
N TYR A 794 -10.98 8.00 9.61
CA TYR A 794 -11.89 7.24 10.49
C TYR A 794 -11.25 5.94 11.00
N GLY A 795 -10.56 5.19 10.14
CA GLY A 795 -9.80 3.98 10.53
C GLY A 795 -8.51 4.23 11.34
N GLY A 796 -8.15 5.50 11.58
CA GLY A 796 -6.87 5.88 12.18
C GLY A 796 -6.96 6.30 13.66
N ARG A 797 -5.87 6.02 14.40
CA ARG A 797 -5.52 6.83 15.58
C ARG A 797 -5.08 8.22 15.13
N VAL A 798 -5.12 9.18 16.05
CA VAL A 798 -4.44 10.48 15.86
C VAL A 798 -2.95 10.23 15.68
N GLY A 799 -2.35 10.93 14.71
CA GLY A 799 -0.91 11.15 14.62
C GLY A 799 -0.63 12.57 14.11
N THR A 800 0.64 12.88 13.87
CA THR A 800 1.04 14.23 13.44
C THR A 800 1.84 14.25 12.15
N SER A 801 1.47 15.18 11.24
CA SER A 801 2.16 15.44 9.97
C SER A 801 2.19 16.94 9.65
N PHE A 802 2.95 17.30 8.62
CA PHE A 802 2.83 18.62 7.97
C PHE A 802 1.41 18.83 7.43
N ASN A 803 0.97 20.09 7.38
CA ASN A 803 -0.19 20.51 6.60
C ASN A 803 0.24 20.54 5.12
N ASN A 804 0.99 21.58 4.73
CA ASN A 804 1.86 21.55 3.54
C ASN A 804 3.32 21.74 3.96
N TYR A 805 4.23 20.92 3.41
CA TYR A 805 5.68 21.00 3.57
C TYR A 805 6.22 21.89 2.45
N VAL A 806 6.71 23.08 2.79
CA VAL A 806 7.17 24.08 1.79
C VAL A 806 8.63 24.46 2.05
N VAL A 807 9.49 24.16 1.10
CA VAL A 807 10.86 24.68 1.01
C VAL A 807 10.83 25.90 0.08
N PRO A 808 11.29 27.08 0.49
CA PRO A 808 11.32 28.25 -0.37
C PRO A 808 12.12 28.02 -1.67
N LYS A 809 11.69 28.67 -2.74
CA LYS A 809 12.49 28.85 -3.95
C LYS A 809 13.83 29.50 -3.63
N GLY A 810 14.91 29.01 -4.25
CA GLY A 810 16.17 29.73 -4.32
C GLY A 810 16.17 30.76 -5.45
N ASN A 811 17.34 31.34 -5.74
CA ASN A 811 17.48 32.39 -6.76
C ASN A 811 17.95 31.85 -8.13
N GLN A 812 18.56 30.67 -8.17
CA GLN A 812 19.20 30.10 -9.36
C GLN A 812 18.22 29.28 -10.21
N THR A 813 18.39 29.29 -11.53
CA THR A 813 17.71 28.37 -12.45
C THR A 813 18.30 26.96 -12.39
N LEU A 814 17.55 25.97 -12.90
CA LEU A 814 18.04 24.61 -13.12
C LEU A 814 19.35 24.59 -13.95
N GLU A 815 19.44 25.43 -14.99
CA GLU A 815 20.64 25.53 -15.82
C GLU A 815 21.86 26.07 -15.05
N GLU A 816 21.68 27.06 -14.18
CA GLU A 816 22.77 27.63 -13.38
C GLU A 816 23.26 26.62 -12.34
N LEU A 817 22.38 25.83 -11.73
CA LEU A 817 22.77 24.73 -10.85
C LEU A 817 23.57 23.65 -11.61
N LEU A 818 23.11 23.23 -12.79
CA LEU A 818 23.83 22.27 -13.64
C LEU A 818 25.20 22.79 -14.12
N LYS A 819 25.35 24.12 -14.29
CA LYS A 819 26.62 24.78 -14.67
C LYS A 819 27.53 25.07 -13.47
N SER A 820 27.02 25.06 -12.24
CA SER A 820 27.79 25.38 -11.02
C SER A 820 28.79 24.29 -10.61
N VAL A 821 28.65 23.07 -11.14
CA VAL A 821 29.50 21.91 -10.82
C VAL A 821 30.15 21.32 -12.09
N PRO A 822 31.42 20.85 -12.05
CA PRO A 822 32.10 20.30 -13.22
C PRO A 822 31.44 19.02 -13.77
N GLU A 823 30.85 18.21 -12.90
CA GLU A 823 29.99 17.08 -13.27
C GLU A 823 29.00 16.75 -12.16
N CYS A 824 27.85 16.18 -12.53
CA CYS A 824 26.84 15.71 -11.59
C CYS A 824 25.91 14.66 -12.21
N ILE A 825 25.06 14.04 -11.40
CA ILE A 825 23.92 13.25 -11.86
C ILE A 825 22.63 14.01 -11.56
N TYR A 826 21.87 14.35 -12.59
CA TYR A 826 20.52 14.91 -12.45
C TYR A 826 19.52 13.75 -12.29
N ILE A 827 18.99 13.57 -11.08
CA ILE A 827 18.13 12.44 -10.71
C ILE A 827 16.67 12.80 -11.00
N LEU A 828 16.06 12.01 -11.89
CA LEU A 828 14.75 12.27 -12.49
C LEU A 828 13.67 11.26 -12.06
N LYS A 829 14.07 10.12 -11.47
CA LYS A 829 13.18 9.03 -11.07
C LYS A 829 13.84 8.15 -10.00
N LEU A 830 13.03 7.67 -9.07
CA LEU A 830 13.40 6.69 -8.03
C LEU A 830 12.87 5.30 -8.39
N GLU A 831 13.52 4.26 -7.87
CA GLU A 831 13.13 2.85 -8.05
C GLU A 831 12.93 2.18 -6.68
N GLY A 832 11.67 2.14 -6.23
CA GLY A 832 11.30 1.60 -4.92
C GLY A 832 11.70 2.52 -3.76
N GLY A 833 11.97 1.92 -2.60
CA GLY A 833 12.35 2.65 -1.38
C GLY A 833 12.62 1.73 -0.17
N SER A 834 12.81 0.43 -0.40
CA SER A 834 12.96 -0.59 0.65
C SER A 834 14.28 -0.51 1.44
N GLY A 835 15.29 0.18 0.91
CA GLY A 835 16.54 0.51 1.61
C GLY A 835 16.54 1.91 2.24
N CYS A 836 15.37 2.55 2.40
CA CYS A 836 15.25 3.85 3.07
C CYS A 836 14.64 3.71 4.47
N SER A 837 15.17 4.43 5.46
CA SER A 837 14.68 4.41 6.84
C SER A 837 14.65 5.81 7.45
N ALA A 838 13.45 6.35 7.67
CA ALA A 838 13.26 7.68 8.26
C ALA A 838 13.89 7.82 9.66
N VAL A 839 13.99 6.71 10.41
CA VAL A 839 14.51 6.68 11.79
C VAL A 839 16.04 6.82 11.82
N SER A 840 16.77 6.03 11.04
CA SER A 840 18.24 6.16 10.93
C SER A 840 18.66 7.32 10.03
N GLY A 841 17.76 7.75 9.13
CA GLY A 841 18.04 8.64 8.02
C GLY A 841 18.65 7.93 6.82
N GLU A 842 18.80 6.60 6.83
CA GLU A 842 19.44 5.86 5.74
C GLU A 842 18.65 6.00 4.43
N ILE A 843 19.37 6.24 3.34
CA ILE A 843 18.88 6.27 1.95
C ILE A 843 19.74 5.29 1.16
N SER A 844 19.19 4.13 0.82
CA SER A 844 19.73 3.22 -0.21
C SER A 844 18.62 2.90 -1.21
N ILE A 845 18.71 3.51 -2.39
CA ILE A 845 17.60 3.57 -3.35
C ILE A 845 18.10 3.50 -4.80
N GLY A 846 17.42 2.74 -5.65
CA GLY A 846 17.70 2.73 -7.09
C GLY A 846 17.28 4.06 -7.72
N VAL A 847 18.07 4.59 -8.66
CA VAL A 847 17.78 5.88 -9.31
C VAL A 847 18.00 5.84 -10.82
N GLN A 848 17.18 6.59 -11.55
CA GLN A 848 17.37 6.88 -12.98
C GLN A 848 17.48 8.40 -13.18
N GLY A 849 18.35 8.81 -14.10
CA GLY A 849 18.70 10.21 -14.28
C GLY A 849 19.48 10.47 -15.57
N VAL A 850 20.22 11.58 -15.60
CA VAL A 850 21.17 11.93 -16.67
C VAL A 850 22.49 12.36 -16.05
N TYR A 851 23.61 11.84 -16.58
CA TYR A 851 24.94 12.30 -16.21
C TYR A 851 25.29 13.57 -17.00
N TYR A 852 25.66 14.63 -16.28
CA TYR A 852 26.01 15.94 -16.82
C TYR A 852 27.49 16.24 -16.59
N LYS A 853 28.11 16.97 -17.53
CA LYS A 853 29.47 17.50 -17.41
C LYS A 853 29.53 18.92 -17.96
N ASN A 854 30.10 19.86 -17.20
CA ASN A 854 30.16 21.29 -17.51
C ASN A 854 28.78 21.84 -17.96
N GLY A 855 27.71 21.55 -17.23
CA GLY A 855 26.34 21.94 -17.57
C GLY A 855 25.68 21.24 -18.77
N ASN A 856 26.38 20.34 -19.47
CA ASN A 856 25.87 19.66 -20.66
C ASN A 856 25.48 18.19 -20.36
N PRO A 857 24.33 17.69 -20.85
CA PRO A 857 23.94 16.28 -20.68
C PRO A 857 24.79 15.37 -21.56
N ILE A 858 25.33 14.29 -20.99
CA ILE A 858 26.27 13.38 -21.67
C ILE A 858 25.59 12.06 -22.05
N HIS A 859 24.92 11.40 -21.11
CA HIS A 859 24.03 10.26 -21.38
C HIS A 859 23.04 10.02 -20.23
N PRO A 860 21.87 9.41 -20.50
CA PRO A 860 21.00 8.92 -19.43
C PRO A 860 21.64 7.78 -18.64
N VAL A 861 21.27 7.69 -17.36
CA VAL A 861 21.77 6.70 -16.41
C VAL A 861 20.64 5.90 -15.79
N ASP A 862 20.88 4.59 -15.64
CA ASP A 862 20.02 3.65 -14.93
C ASP A 862 20.90 2.58 -14.27
N SER A 863 20.27 1.59 -13.63
CA SER A 863 20.98 0.44 -13.02
C SER A 863 21.95 0.85 -11.90
N ILE A 864 21.74 2.02 -11.28
CA ILE A 864 22.57 2.59 -10.22
C ILE A 864 21.80 2.76 -8.92
N THR A 865 22.51 2.67 -7.79
CA THR A 865 21.97 2.88 -6.44
C THR A 865 22.62 4.09 -5.79
N MET A 866 21.80 5.02 -5.32
CA MET A 866 22.21 6.17 -4.52
C MET A 866 22.22 5.79 -3.04
N ASN A 867 23.35 6.03 -2.37
CA ASN A 867 23.58 5.75 -0.96
C ASN A 867 23.97 7.04 -0.21
N LEU A 868 23.22 7.38 0.83
CA LEU A 868 23.39 8.59 1.64
C LEU A 868 22.72 8.44 3.02
N ASN A 869 22.92 9.40 3.92
CA ASN A 869 22.04 9.62 5.07
C ASN A 869 21.33 10.98 4.95
N PHE A 870 20.02 11.02 5.23
CA PHE A 870 19.18 12.22 5.17
C PHE A 870 19.63 13.32 6.12
N PHE A 871 20.05 13.00 7.35
CA PHE A 871 20.49 14.04 8.28
C PHE A 871 21.82 14.67 7.84
N ASP A 872 22.66 13.90 7.14
CA ASP A 872 23.90 14.40 6.54
C ASP A 872 23.62 15.13 5.20
N LEU A 873 22.57 14.74 4.46
CA LEU A 873 22.07 15.41 3.25
C LEU A 873 21.83 16.89 3.54
N LEU A 874 21.14 17.20 4.64
CA LEU A 874 20.77 18.56 5.01
C LEU A 874 21.97 19.51 5.14
N PHE A 875 23.16 19.02 5.53
CA PHE A 875 24.41 19.79 5.59
C PHE A 875 25.22 19.81 4.28
N ARG A 876 24.78 19.05 3.27
CA ARG A 876 25.38 18.95 1.92
C ARG A 876 24.58 19.73 0.86
N ILE A 877 23.51 20.44 1.25
CA ILE A 877 22.71 21.25 0.34
C ILE A 877 23.47 22.53 0.00
N ASP A 878 23.85 22.67 -1.28
CA ASP A 878 24.62 23.80 -1.80
C ASP A 878 23.76 24.76 -2.63
N GLY A 879 22.72 24.25 -3.30
CA GLY A 879 21.87 25.04 -4.20
C GLY A 879 20.42 24.58 -4.22
N ILE A 880 19.52 25.53 -4.50
CA ILE A 880 18.06 25.35 -4.54
C ILE A 880 17.56 26.13 -5.77
N SER A 881 16.74 25.51 -6.63
CA SER A 881 16.24 26.21 -7.83
C SER A 881 15.13 27.22 -7.52
N ASN A 882 14.88 28.13 -8.47
CA ASN A 882 13.85 29.17 -8.41
C ASN A 882 12.46 28.69 -8.89
N GLU A 883 12.26 27.39 -9.08
CA GLU A 883 11.03 26.77 -9.60
C GLU A 883 10.49 25.69 -8.66
N TYR A 884 9.18 25.41 -8.74
CA TYR A 884 8.54 24.25 -8.11
C TYR A 884 7.96 23.37 -9.20
N ASN A 885 7.88 22.05 -8.97
CA ASN A 885 7.08 21.21 -9.84
C ASN A 885 5.61 21.63 -9.80
N ASP A 886 4.97 21.72 -10.97
CA ASP A 886 3.57 22.13 -11.11
C ASP A 886 2.57 20.98 -10.83
N SER A 887 2.85 20.21 -9.78
CA SER A 887 1.98 19.17 -9.24
C SER A 887 1.03 19.74 -8.19
N TYR A 888 -0.22 19.33 -8.18
CA TYR A 888 -1.12 19.52 -7.04
C TYR A 888 -0.68 18.58 -5.91
N SER A 889 0.00 19.14 -4.92
CA SER A 889 0.64 18.39 -3.83
C SER A 889 0.88 19.30 -2.63
N SER A 890 0.75 18.74 -1.43
CA SER A 890 1.08 19.38 -0.17
C SER A 890 2.59 19.46 0.09
N ILE A 891 3.44 18.86 -0.76
CA ILE A 891 4.91 18.95 -0.63
C ILE A 891 5.47 19.74 -1.82
N LYS A 892 6.08 20.90 -1.53
CA LYS A 892 6.68 21.80 -2.53
C LYS A 892 8.14 22.02 -2.21
N ILE A 893 9.00 21.48 -3.09
CA ILE A 893 10.46 21.54 -2.97
C ILE A 893 11.04 21.74 -4.38
N PRO A 894 11.96 22.70 -4.56
CA PRO A 894 12.67 22.91 -5.83
C PRO A 894 13.62 21.77 -6.23
N ASP A 895 14.40 22.00 -7.28
CA ASP A 895 15.56 21.17 -7.60
C ASP A 895 16.66 21.43 -6.56
N ILE A 896 17.19 20.38 -5.93
CA ILE A 896 18.13 20.49 -4.80
C ILE A 896 19.50 19.95 -5.20
N LEU A 897 20.51 20.82 -5.22
CA LEU A 897 21.91 20.45 -5.46
C LEU A 897 22.55 19.98 -4.14
N ILE A 898 22.98 18.72 -4.13
CA ILE A 898 23.66 18.08 -3.00
C ILE A 898 25.11 17.83 -3.42
N ARG A 899 26.05 18.36 -2.63
CA ARG A 899 27.50 18.38 -2.94
C ARG A 899 28.10 17.01 -3.25
N GLU A 900 27.65 15.98 -2.55
CA GLU A 900 28.20 14.63 -2.64
C GLU A 900 27.20 13.56 -2.17
N ALA A 901 27.00 12.53 -3.00
CA ALA A 901 26.38 11.27 -2.64
C ALA A 901 27.21 10.08 -3.20
N SER A 902 27.12 8.93 -2.53
CA SER A 902 27.77 7.70 -3.00
C SER A 902 26.88 6.98 -4.00
N ILE A 903 27.41 6.70 -5.19
CA ILE A 903 26.71 6.01 -6.28
C ILE A 903 27.37 4.66 -6.51
N ALA A 904 26.58 3.59 -6.50
CA ALA A 904 26.99 2.26 -6.95
C ALA A 904 26.46 2.00 -8.37
N GLY A 905 27.31 1.43 -9.23
CA GLY A 905 27.12 1.21 -10.67
C GLY A 905 28.33 0.54 -11.35
#